data_AF-A0A9W9K529-F1
#
_entry.id   AF-A0A9W9K529-F1
#
_cell.length_a   1.000
_cell.length_b   1.000
_cell.length_c   1.000
_cell.angle_alpha   90.00
_cell.angle_beta   90.00
_cell.angle_gamma   90.00
#
_symmetry.space_group_name_H-M   'P 1'
#
loop_
_entity.id
_entity.type
_entity.pdbx_description
1 polymer ?
#
loop_
_entity_poly.entity_id
_entity_poly.type
_entity_poly.pdbx_seq_one_letter_code
_entity_poly.pdbx_strand_id
1 'polypeptide(L)'
;MSDPKHYTVGWICAITTEYVAARAFLDDEQDPPAYLAHHNKNDYTLGRIGRHNVVVSVLPMGSYGTSSATRVAEDMLHSFPNIQIGLMVGIGGGAPSPGHDIRLGDVVVSVPVNGRGGVIQYDFGKTIQGQKFQPTGFLNQPPAILRASANGLRAKYESDGHQLEKAINEVLERKPKLRRNYKRPDPESDRLYKSHIIHRQPEGNKHSATCAVTCGNNADIVSRLPRSEDEDNPAIHYGLIASANQLMKDAIVRDKLAIENGVLCFEMEAAGLLDNFPCLVIRGICDYSDSHKNKAWQGYAAMVAAAYAKDILYRIISRQLNDQGILANISSLSLSSPNNGGISSDRPRSNPAQSQDQPAKEPKLPPVLAVLSHGQRSNPTQSQYKPTGEPRYSSVYVVSSAGLPKEQKPAAKVENQNLTSCRISGRYPLEWNLEGHSSPVLTVALSQKGKLLASGSKDCTVRLWDPIEGSLLNVLYGHCGGVSSIAFSPDGRLLASASEDKTVIIWGIGTGSRLIIPQKSSIHSLVFSQDCQLLVSVLSDTDVVLWDVSTVTNQLASGSSHEGLRLWNPAALFETSHLIDLGNGYSDPATSLAFSPDGRMLAAGTRYNWKIWLKDLVTGNLRKTSEDHSGGIKALVFSPDGELLVSGSKDMTVKIWDIRSGYVVRTFRVHFEEVCSLAFVSSGEIVVAGFSKNTVQLS
;
A
#
# COMPACT_ATOMS: atom_id res chain seq x y z
N MET A 1 -22.14 6.41 30.42
CA MET A 1 -21.53 5.60 29.34
C MET A 1 -21.70 6.35 28.03
N SER A 2 -20.59 6.57 27.34
CA SER A 2 -20.56 7.41 26.13
C SER A 2 -20.88 6.58 24.88
N ASP A 3 -21.69 7.14 23.96
CA ASP A 3 -21.98 6.50 22.67
C ASP A 3 -20.82 6.78 21.68
N PRO A 4 -20.15 5.73 21.15
CA PRO A 4 -19.05 5.90 20.18
C PRO A 4 -19.43 6.70 18.93
N LYS A 5 -20.72 6.76 18.55
CA LYS A 5 -21.19 7.54 17.40
C LYS A 5 -21.13 9.05 17.61
N HIS A 6 -20.95 9.53 18.84
CA HIS A 6 -20.88 10.97 19.09
C HIS A 6 -19.48 11.56 18.89
N TYR A 7 -18.45 10.74 18.67
CA TYR A 7 -17.07 11.19 18.52
C TYR A 7 -16.72 11.45 17.06
N THR A 8 -16.22 12.65 16.79
CA THR A 8 -15.94 13.13 15.43
C THR A 8 -14.46 13.42 15.17
N VAL A 9 -13.66 13.45 16.24
CA VAL A 9 -12.22 13.73 16.19
C VAL A 9 -11.45 12.58 16.82
N GLY A 10 -10.51 12.01 16.06
CA GLY A 10 -9.53 11.06 16.58
C GLY A 10 -8.19 11.73 16.83
N TRP A 11 -7.55 11.45 17.96
CA TRP A 11 -6.23 11.98 18.34
C TRP A 11 -5.32 10.81 18.71
N ILE A 12 -4.24 10.61 17.95
CA ILE A 12 -3.29 9.51 18.15
C ILE A 12 -1.95 10.06 18.69
N CYS A 13 -1.48 9.43 19.77
CA CYS A 13 -0.19 9.66 20.42
C CYS A 13 0.72 8.44 20.24
N ALA A 14 1.99 8.62 19.93
CA ALA A 14 2.99 7.56 19.84
C ALA A 14 3.48 7.08 21.20
N ILE A 15 3.64 7.98 22.18
CA ILE A 15 4.19 7.62 23.51
C ILE A 15 3.37 8.18 24.67
N THR A 16 3.59 7.62 25.86
CA THR A 16 2.91 8.04 27.10
C THR A 16 3.08 9.53 27.40
N THR A 17 4.23 10.13 27.10
CA THR A 17 4.46 11.57 27.32
C THR A 17 3.48 12.42 26.52
N GLU A 18 3.25 12.05 25.27
CA GLU A 18 2.31 12.74 24.37
C GLU A 18 0.86 12.50 24.82
N TYR A 19 0.54 11.27 25.23
CA TYR A 19 -0.79 10.92 25.73
C TYR A 19 -1.15 11.69 27.01
N VAL A 20 -0.20 11.88 27.93
CA VAL A 20 -0.39 12.70 29.13
C VAL A 20 -0.68 14.15 28.77
N ALA A 21 0.06 14.72 27.81
CA ALA A 21 -0.18 16.07 27.33
C ALA A 21 -1.56 16.21 26.68
N ALA A 22 -1.92 15.30 25.76
CA ALA A 22 -3.23 15.30 25.10
C ALA A 22 -4.39 15.26 26.11
N ARG A 23 -4.33 14.34 27.09
CA ARG A 23 -5.33 14.26 28.18
C ARG A 23 -5.36 15.52 29.05
N ALA A 24 -4.23 16.19 29.24
CA ALA A 24 -4.16 17.39 30.05
C ALA A 24 -4.84 18.60 29.37
N PHE A 25 -5.02 18.57 28.05
CA PHE A 25 -5.65 19.64 27.26
C PHE A 25 -7.13 19.43 26.94
N LEU A 26 -7.69 18.26 27.25
CA LEU A 26 -9.15 18.06 27.25
C LEU A 26 -9.84 19.06 28.18
N ASP A 27 -10.98 19.60 27.74
CA ASP A 27 -11.82 20.47 28.56
C ASP A 27 -12.54 19.65 29.65
N ASP A 28 -12.98 18.45 29.30
CA ASP A 28 -13.48 17.42 30.21
C ASP A 28 -13.16 16.01 29.70
N GLU A 29 -12.93 15.09 30.64
CA GLU A 29 -12.81 13.65 30.40
C GLU A 29 -14.19 13.00 30.62
N GLN A 30 -14.54 12.03 29.77
CA GLN A 30 -15.83 11.32 29.76
C GLN A 30 -15.64 9.84 30.07
N ASP A 31 -16.68 9.19 30.57
CA ASP A 31 -16.65 7.75 30.83
C ASP A 31 -16.40 6.95 29.55
N PRO A 32 -15.66 5.83 29.65
CA PRO A 32 -15.47 4.92 28.52
C PRO A 32 -16.82 4.39 27.99
N PRO A 33 -16.85 3.91 26.74
CA PRO A 33 -18.05 3.35 26.15
C PRO A 33 -18.42 2.03 26.81
N ALA A 34 -19.72 1.69 26.81
CA ALA A 34 -20.25 0.49 27.47
C ALA A 34 -19.68 -0.82 26.91
N TYR A 35 -19.36 -0.81 25.62
CA TYR A 35 -18.88 -1.96 24.88
C TYR A 35 -17.91 -1.51 23.79
N LEU A 36 -16.76 -2.17 23.72
CA LEU A 36 -15.84 -2.13 22.58
C LEU A 36 -15.73 -3.56 22.02
N ALA A 37 -15.54 -3.68 20.71
CA ALA A 37 -15.43 -5.00 20.08
C ALA A 37 -14.29 -5.82 20.70
N HIS A 38 -14.52 -7.13 20.90
CA HIS A 38 -13.58 -8.03 21.60
C HIS A 38 -12.15 -8.10 21.00
N HIS A 39 -11.97 -7.71 19.75
CA HIS A 39 -10.67 -7.71 19.08
C HIS A 39 -9.87 -6.40 19.26
N ASN A 40 -10.51 -5.34 19.78
CA ASN A 40 -9.85 -4.06 20.06
C ASN A 40 -9.02 -4.17 21.34
N LYS A 41 -7.72 -3.84 21.23
CA LYS A 41 -6.75 -3.90 22.34
C LYS A 41 -6.23 -2.52 22.74
N ASN A 42 -6.76 -1.45 22.14
CA ASN A 42 -6.31 -0.09 22.40
C ASN A 42 -7.00 0.50 23.62
N ASP A 43 -6.28 1.37 24.31
CA ASP A 43 -6.82 2.20 25.39
C ASP A 43 -7.27 3.55 24.83
N TYR A 44 -8.48 3.97 25.19
CA TYR A 44 -9.05 5.24 24.74
C TYR A 44 -9.40 6.13 25.93
N THR A 45 -8.97 7.38 25.88
CA THR A 45 -9.53 8.44 26.71
C THR A 45 -10.52 9.24 25.88
N LEU A 46 -11.75 9.33 26.37
CA LEU A 46 -12.82 10.10 25.75
C LEU A 46 -12.94 11.45 26.42
N GLY A 47 -13.24 12.50 25.64
CA GLY A 47 -13.41 13.83 26.21
C GLY A 47 -13.92 14.86 25.21
N ARG A 48 -13.87 16.13 25.60
CA ARG A 48 -14.23 17.26 24.74
C ARG A 48 -13.11 18.26 24.59
N ILE A 49 -13.06 18.88 23.41
CA ILE A 49 -12.30 20.10 23.14
C ILE A 49 -13.22 21.06 22.37
N GLY A 50 -13.58 22.17 23.02
CA GLY A 50 -14.54 23.13 22.50
C GLY A 50 -15.88 22.46 22.20
N ARG A 51 -16.24 22.38 20.92
CA ARG A 51 -17.51 21.81 20.43
C ARG A 51 -17.36 20.40 19.84
N HIS A 52 -16.20 19.76 20.04
CA HIS A 52 -15.88 18.46 19.45
C HIS A 52 -15.75 17.42 20.55
N ASN A 53 -16.34 16.25 20.29
CA ASN A 53 -16.07 15.04 21.08
C ASN A 53 -14.83 14.36 20.50
N VAL A 54 -13.82 14.17 21.35
CA VAL A 54 -12.49 13.72 20.97
C VAL A 54 -12.21 12.35 21.59
N VAL A 55 -11.72 11.44 20.77
CA VAL A 55 -11.13 10.16 21.18
C VAL A 55 -9.62 10.32 21.15
N VAL A 56 -8.95 10.09 22.29
CA VAL A 56 -7.49 10.08 22.36
C VAL A 56 -7.02 8.64 22.57
N SER A 57 -6.05 8.18 21.77
CA SER A 57 -5.40 6.87 21.91
C SER A 57 -3.89 7.02 21.98
N VAL A 58 -3.24 6.05 22.59
CA VAL A 58 -1.78 5.89 22.57
C VAL A 58 -1.39 4.55 21.97
N LEU A 59 -0.25 4.49 21.29
CA LEU A 59 0.31 3.22 20.82
C LEU A 59 0.61 2.27 21.99
N PRO A 60 0.51 0.93 21.81
CA PRO A 60 0.83 -0.03 22.85
C PRO A 60 2.26 0.12 23.38
N MET A 61 2.47 -0.08 24.68
CA MET A 61 3.80 0.08 25.28
C MET A 61 4.86 -0.77 24.56
N GLY A 62 5.98 -0.14 24.21
CA GLY A 62 7.08 -0.77 23.48
C GLY A 62 6.85 -0.91 21.97
N SER A 63 5.67 -0.52 21.46
CA SER A 63 5.40 -0.42 20.03
C SER A 63 5.66 1.00 19.55
N TYR A 64 6.29 1.13 18.38
CA TYR A 64 6.59 2.40 17.74
C TYR A 64 6.62 2.21 16.23
N GLY A 65 6.62 3.31 15.49
CA GLY A 65 6.71 3.28 14.04
C GLY A 65 5.36 3.13 13.32
N THR A 66 5.44 3.23 12.00
CA THR A 66 4.29 3.31 11.08
C THR A 66 3.25 2.20 11.26
N SER A 67 3.68 0.92 11.30
CA SER A 67 2.76 -0.23 11.42
C SER A 67 1.91 -0.22 12.69
N SER A 68 2.49 0.23 13.81
CA SER A 68 1.77 0.32 15.07
C SER A 68 0.74 1.45 15.03
N ALA A 69 1.10 2.59 14.44
CA ALA A 69 0.19 3.72 14.29
C ALA A 69 -0.98 3.39 13.36
N THR A 70 -0.72 2.72 12.22
CA THR A 70 -1.78 2.26 11.30
C THR A 70 -2.80 1.38 12.02
N ARG A 71 -2.34 0.41 12.82
CA ARG A 71 -3.24 -0.50 13.55
C ARG A 71 -4.12 0.23 14.57
N VAL A 72 -3.54 1.15 15.34
CA VAL A 72 -4.30 1.97 16.30
C VAL A 72 -5.36 2.81 15.59
N ALA A 73 -5.02 3.39 14.44
CA ALA A 73 -5.95 4.18 13.65
C ALA A 73 -7.09 3.34 13.06
N GLU A 74 -6.79 2.17 12.49
CA GLU A 74 -7.80 1.24 11.97
C GLU A 74 -8.79 0.82 13.07
N ASP A 75 -8.29 0.38 14.23
CA ASP A 75 -9.10 0.00 15.37
C ASP A 75 -9.94 1.17 15.91
N MET A 76 -9.39 2.40 15.90
CA MET A 76 -10.09 3.62 16.29
C MET A 76 -11.24 3.94 15.33
N LEU A 77 -11.01 3.92 14.02
CA LEU A 77 -12.05 4.18 13.02
C LEU A 77 -13.16 3.12 13.05
N HIS A 78 -12.82 1.86 13.31
CA HIS A 78 -13.83 0.80 13.50
C HIS A 78 -14.67 1.02 14.77
N SER A 79 -14.05 1.50 15.85
CA SER A 79 -14.75 1.67 17.14
C SER A 79 -15.57 2.96 17.18
N PHE A 80 -15.14 4.00 16.46
CA PHE A 80 -15.73 5.32 16.42
C PHE A 80 -16.03 5.71 14.96
N PRO A 81 -17.15 5.22 14.40
CA PRO A 81 -17.42 5.27 12.96
C PRO A 81 -17.65 6.69 12.41
N ASN A 82 -17.91 7.66 13.30
CA ASN A 82 -18.17 9.05 12.93
C ASN A 82 -16.93 9.96 13.03
N ILE A 83 -15.74 9.41 13.26
CA ILE A 83 -14.50 10.18 13.16
C ILE A 83 -14.31 10.65 11.72
N GLN A 84 -14.22 11.96 11.55
CA GLN A 84 -14.09 12.60 10.23
C GLN A 84 -12.73 13.27 10.06
N ILE A 85 -12.14 13.72 11.15
CA ILE A 85 -10.82 14.33 11.17
C ILE A 85 -9.95 13.66 12.23
N GLY A 86 -8.69 13.45 11.88
CA GLY A 86 -7.66 12.93 12.75
C GLY A 86 -6.65 14.00 13.15
N LEU A 87 -5.99 13.80 14.27
CA LEU A 87 -4.78 14.52 14.66
C LEU A 87 -3.73 13.48 15.06
N MET A 88 -2.53 13.62 14.52
CA MET A 88 -1.35 12.97 15.09
C MET A 88 -0.52 14.02 15.80
N VAL A 89 -0.62 14.06 17.12
CA VAL A 89 0.06 15.09 17.93
C VAL A 89 1.07 14.42 18.82
N GLY A 90 2.30 14.92 18.77
CA GLY A 90 3.35 14.36 19.59
C GLY A 90 4.62 15.18 19.53
N ILE A 91 5.74 14.53 19.80
CA ILE A 91 7.07 15.14 19.73
C ILE A 91 7.82 14.65 18.50
N GLY A 92 8.76 15.46 18.03
CA GLY A 92 9.65 15.13 16.93
C GLY A 92 10.99 15.83 17.10
N GLY A 93 11.94 15.46 16.26
CA GLY A 93 13.23 16.13 16.21
C GLY A 93 13.23 17.23 15.15
N GLY A 94 13.72 18.40 15.51
CA GLY A 94 13.76 19.57 14.65
C GLY A 94 14.91 19.51 13.64
N ALA A 95 14.71 20.12 12.48
CA ALA A 95 15.71 20.25 11.44
C ALA A 95 15.96 21.74 11.13
N PRO A 96 16.78 22.44 11.93
CA PRO A 96 17.08 23.85 11.71
C PRO A 96 17.75 24.08 10.36
N SER A 97 17.40 25.17 9.68
CA SER A 97 18.00 25.57 8.40
C SER A 97 18.10 27.10 8.31
N PRO A 98 18.85 27.68 7.36
CA PRO A 98 18.93 29.13 7.21
C PRO A 98 17.56 29.82 7.00
N GLY A 99 16.58 29.11 6.45
CA GLY A 99 15.22 29.63 6.26
C GLY A 99 14.25 29.35 7.42
N HIS A 100 14.64 28.50 8.37
CA HIS A 100 13.80 28.10 9.50
C HIS A 100 14.65 27.91 10.76
N ASP A 101 14.61 28.89 11.66
CA ASP A 101 15.25 28.81 12.97
C ASP A 101 14.38 28.03 13.98
N ILE A 102 14.38 26.70 13.80
CA ILE A 102 13.66 25.76 14.65
C ILE A 102 14.41 25.60 15.97
N ARG A 103 13.70 25.76 17.08
CA ARG A 103 14.21 25.70 18.46
C ARG A 103 13.50 24.63 19.29
N LEU A 104 14.11 24.24 20.42
CA LEU A 104 13.45 23.30 21.32
C LEU A 104 12.21 23.95 21.94
N GLY A 105 11.09 23.21 21.93
CA GLY A 105 9.79 23.71 22.35
C GLY A 105 8.96 24.38 21.24
N ASP A 106 9.52 24.62 20.06
CA ASP A 106 8.74 25.05 18.89
C ASP A 106 7.77 23.95 18.42
N VAL A 107 6.85 24.32 17.54
CA VAL A 107 5.92 23.39 16.89
C VAL A 107 6.17 23.36 15.39
N VAL A 108 6.15 22.17 14.80
CA VAL A 108 6.10 21.95 13.36
C VAL A 108 4.75 21.32 13.00
N VAL A 109 4.05 21.92 12.04
CA VAL A 109 2.75 21.48 11.55
C VAL A 109 2.88 21.03 10.10
N SER A 110 2.45 19.80 9.80
CA SER A 110 2.51 19.25 8.45
C SER A 110 1.53 19.98 7.53
N VAL A 111 2.04 20.76 6.58
CA VAL A 111 1.21 21.37 5.53
C VAL A 111 1.76 21.03 4.16
N PRO A 112 0.90 20.85 3.13
CA PRO A 112 1.37 20.63 1.78
C PRO A 112 2.24 21.78 1.29
N VAL A 113 3.43 21.47 0.79
CA VAL A 113 4.37 22.44 0.19
C VAL A 113 4.80 21.90 -1.16
N ASN A 114 4.77 22.75 -2.20
CA ASN A 114 5.24 22.44 -3.56
C ASN A 114 4.64 21.14 -4.14
N GLY A 115 3.34 20.90 -3.91
CA GLY A 115 2.64 19.72 -4.39
C GLY A 115 2.88 18.43 -3.60
N ARG A 116 3.64 18.46 -2.49
CA ARG A 116 3.86 17.29 -1.61
C ARG A 116 2.85 17.21 -0.47
N GLY A 117 2.59 16.00 0.03
CA GLY A 117 1.58 15.66 1.04
C GLY A 117 1.88 16.09 2.49
N GLY A 118 2.60 17.19 2.75
CA GLY A 118 2.93 17.68 4.10
C GLY A 118 3.81 16.77 4.98
N VAL A 119 3.83 15.47 4.69
CA VAL A 119 4.73 14.47 5.22
C VAL A 119 5.34 13.73 4.03
N ILE A 120 6.62 13.38 4.16
CA ILE A 120 7.30 12.45 3.25
C ILE A 120 7.73 11.22 4.03
N GLN A 121 7.55 10.05 3.44
CA GLN A 121 8.13 8.84 3.99
C GLN A 121 9.58 8.70 3.50
N TYR A 122 10.50 8.41 4.43
CA TYR A 122 11.89 8.10 4.14
C TYR A 122 12.27 6.72 4.70
N ASP A 123 13.16 6.00 4.02
CA ASP A 123 13.63 4.67 4.43
C ASP A 123 15.16 4.58 4.30
N PHE A 124 15.86 4.43 5.43
CA PHE A 124 17.32 4.27 5.43
C PHE A 124 17.76 2.99 4.69
N GLY A 125 16.96 1.92 4.73
CA GLY A 125 17.29 0.64 4.10
C GLY A 125 17.36 0.67 2.57
N LYS A 126 16.77 1.70 1.95
CA LYS A 126 16.84 1.95 0.50
C LYS A 126 17.92 2.96 0.11
N THR A 127 18.68 3.48 1.08
CA THR A 127 19.78 4.41 0.82
C THR A 127 20.98 3.61 0.33
N ILE A 128 21.01 3.30 -0.97
CA ILE A 128 22.19 2.74 -1.62
C ILE A 128 23.34 3.75 -1.44
N GLN A 129 24.51 3.29 -0.98
CA GLN A 129 25.67 4.17 -0.78
C GLN A 129 25.90 5.07 -2.01
N GLY A 130 25.84 6.38 -1.79
CA GLY A 130 26.08 7.39 -2.83
C GLY A 130 24.87 7.81 -3.67
N GLN A 131 23.66 7.25 -3.47
CA GLN A 131 22.45 7.68 -4.20
C GLN A 131 21.67 8.79 -3.49
N LYS A 132 20.99 9.64 -4.29
CA LYS A 132 20.08 10.69 -3.81
C LYS A 132 18.87 10.07 -3.09
N PHE A 133 18.37 10.77 -2.08
CA PHE A 133 17.15 10.39 -1.36
C PHE A 133 15.98 10.18 -2.35
N GLN A 134 15.35 9.00 -2.31
CA GLN A 134 14.14 8.71 -3.07
C GLN A 134 12.94 8.62 -2.11
N PRO A 135 11.97 9.54 -2.18
CA PRO A 135 10.74 9.44 -1.40
C PRO A 135 10.02 8.13 -1.75
N THR A 136 9.61 7.37 -0.73
CA THR A 136 9.04 6.03 -0.94
C THR A 136 7.55 6.02 -1.32
N GLY A 137 6.93 7.20 -1.49
CA GLY A 137 5.55 7.36 -1.95
C GLY A 137 5.02 8.79 -1.75
N PHE A 138 3.91 9.11 -2.41
CA PHE A 138 3.11 10.30 -2.12
C PHE A 138 2.05 9.94 -1.08
N LEU A 139 2.16 10.53 0.11
CA LEU A 139 1.15 10.38 1.16
C LEU A 139 -0.01 11.36 0.94
N ASN A 140 -1.21 10.95 1.34
CA ASN A 140 -2.39 11.83 1.29
C ASN A 140 -2.18 13.13 2.07
N GLN A 141 -2.83 14.20 1.60
CA GLN A 141 -2.81 15.49 2.27
C GLN A 141 -3.76 15.50 3.48
N PRO A 142 -3.46 16.32 4.51
CA PRO A 142 -4.44 16.58 5.56
C PRO A 142 -5.76 17.11 4.99
N PRO A 143 -6.92 16.78 5.62
CA PRO A 143 -8.22 17.25 5.19
C PRO A 143 -8.28 18.76 4.95
N ALA A 144 -9.04 19.18 3.94
CA ALA A 144 -9.14 20.60 3.57
C ALA A 144 -9.57 21.49 4.74
N ILE A 145 -10.45 20.99 5.61
CA ILE A 145 -10.91 21.72 6.81
C ILE A 145 -9.77 21.96 7.81
N LEU A 146 -8.88 20.98 8.01
CA LEU A 146 -7.72 21.12 8.87
C LEU A 146 -6.70 22.10 8.27
N ARG A 147 -6.47 22.04 6.95
CA ARG A 147 -5.59 22.97 6.24
C ARG A 147 -6.10 24.42 6.31
N ALA A 148 -7.39 24.62 6.07
CA ALA A 148 -8.01 25.95 6.17
C ALA A 148 -7.95 26.49 7.61
N SER A 149 -8.18 25.64 8.60
CA SER A 149 -8.12 26.00 10.02
C SER A 149 -6.69 26.36 10.44
N ALA A 150 -5.69 25.58 10.03
CA ALA A 150 -4.28 25.87 10.27
C ALA A 150 -3.86 27.21 9.64
N ASN A 151 -4.28 27.50 8.40
CA ASN A 151 -3.98 28.77 7.75
C ASN A 151 -4.65 29.96 8.47
N GLY A 152 -5.90 29.80 8.88
CA GLY A 152 -6.60 30.83 9.65
C GLY A 152 -5.97 31.07 11.03
N LEU A 153 -5.50 30.01 11.69
CA LEU A 153 -4.80 30.11 12.97
C LEU A 153 -3.44 30.79 12.82
N ARG A 154 -2.69 30.45 11.76
CA ARG A 154 -1.44 31.14 11.39
C ARG A 154 -1.66 32.65 11.25
N ALA A 155 -2.67 33.07 10.49
CA ALA A 155 -2.96 34.49 10.30
C ALA A 155 -3.30 35.20 11.63
N LYS A 156 -3.96 34.51 12.56
CA LYS A 156 -4.26 35.06 13.89
C LYS A 156 -2.99 35.19 14.74
N TYR A 157 -2.11 34.20 14.72
CA TYR A 157 -0.86 34.26 15.49
C TYR A 157 0.07 35.34 14.93
N GLU A 158 0.11 35.50 13.61
CA GLU A 158 0.88 36.56 12.97
C GLU A 158 0.36 37.97 13.34
N SER A 159 -0.95 38.16 13.56
CA SER A 159 -1.51 39.46 13.92
C SER A 159 -1.52 39.74 15.43
N ASP A 160 -1.85 38.74 16.24
CA ASP A 160 -2.20 38.91 17.66
C ASP A 160 -1.23 38.20 18.62
N GLY A 161 -0.31 37.38 18.09
CA GLY A 161 0.44 36.39 18.84
C GLY A 161 -0.42 35.21 19.30
N HIS A 162 0.20 34.26 20.01
CA HIS A 162 -0.49 33.09 20.57
C HIS A 162 -0.49 33.08 22.11
N GLN A 163 -1.32 32.24 22.72
CA GLN A 163 -1.43 32.10 24.18
C GLN A 163 -0.98 30.72 24.69
N LEU A 164 -0.12 30.02 23.93
CA LEU A 164 0.28 28.64 24.22
C LEU A 164 0.95 28.50 25.60
N GLU A 165 1.91 29.36 25.94
CA GLU A 165 2.60 29.30 27.24
C GLU A 165 1.66 29.54 28.41
N LYS A 166 0.71 30.48 28.26
CA LYS A 166 -0.34 30.72 29.25
C LYS A 166 -1.21 29.48 29.45
N ALA A 167 -1.69 28.86 28.37
CA ALA A 167 -2.50 27.66 28.43
C ALA A 167 -1.77 26.48 29.11
N ILE A 168 -0.47 26.33 28.85
CA ILE A 168 0.37 25.32 29.52
C ILE A 168 0.47 25.60 31.03
N ASN A 169 0.71 26.85 31.43
CA ASN A 169 0.81 27.22 32.83
C ASN A 169 -0.50 26.95 33.60
N GLU A 170 -1.65 27.29 33.02
CA GLU A 170 -2.96 26.96 33.58
C GLU A 170 -3.15 25.44 33.79
N VAL A 171 -2.71 24.62 32.83
CA VAL A 171 -2.72 23.16 32.96
C VAL A 171 -1.80 22.69 34.10
N LEU A 172 -0.61 23.26 34.24
CA LEU A 172 0.37 22.91 35.28
C LEU A 172 -0.06 23.37 36.68
N GLU A 173 -0.88 24.42 36.78
CA GLU A 173 -1.55 24.82 38.01
C GLU A 173 -2.64 23.83 38.41
N ARG A 174 -3.50 23.45 37.46
CA ARG A 174 -4.55 22.45 37.67
C ARG A 174 -4.02 21.05 37.97
N LYS A 175 -2.88 20.67 37.37
CA LYS A 175 -2.26 19.34 37.53
C LYS A 175 -0.81 19.44 38.05
N PRO A 176 -0.58 19.72 39.36
CA PRO A 176 0.75 19.97 39.91
C PRO A 176 1.78 18.84 39.70
N LYS A 177 1.34 17.58 39.60
CA LYS A 177 2.21 16.42 39.32
C LYS A 177 2.96 16.56 37.99
N LEU A 178 2.42 17.30 37.02
CA LEU A 178 3.04 17.49 35.71
C LEU A 178 4.21 18.48 35.74
N ARG A 179 4.27 19.39 36.72
CA ARG A 179 5.31 20.44 36.83
C ARG A 179 6.73 19.88 36.81
N ARG A 180 6.94 18.65 37.27
CA ARG A 180 8.26 18.02 37.31
C ARG A 180 8.84 17.77 35.92
N ASN A 181 8.01 17.29 34.98
CA ASN A 181 8.48 16.77 33.70
C ASN A 181 7.94 17.54 32.48
N TYR A 182 6.92 18.39 32.66
CA TYR A 182 6.22 19.08 31.56
C TYR A 182 6.32 20.60 31.59
N LYS A 183 7.00 21.17 32.61
CA LYS A 183 7.31 22.61 32.61
C LYS A 183 8.36 22.94 31.54
N ARG A 184 8.36 24.18 31.07
CA ARG A 184 9.41 24.68 30.18
C ARG A 184 10.78 24.53 30.87
N PRO A 185 11.75 23.85 30.23
CA PRO A 185 13.12 23.80 30.74
C PRO A 185 13.78 25.18 30.67
N ASP A 186 14.95 25.30 31.30
CA ASP A 186 15.78 26.49 31.20
C ASP A 186 16.14 26.79 29.73
N PRO A 187 15.92 28.02 29.22
CA PRO A 187 16.31 28.40 27.86
C PRO A 187 17.78 28.11 27.52
N GLU A 188 18.70 28.16 28.49
CA GLU A 188 20.13 27.85 28.27
C GLU A 188 20.40 26.37 27.96
N SER A 189 19.40 25.51 28.18
CA SER A 189 19.46 24.09 27.82
C SER A 189 19.10 23.81 26.37
N ASP A 190 18.60 24.80 25.61
CA ASP A 190 18.45 24.70 24.16
C ASP A 190 19.80 24.92 23.46
N ARG A 191 20.46 23.81 23.14
CA ARG A 191 21.79 23.82 22.51
C ARG A 191 21.78 23.04 21.20
N LEU A 192 22.04 23.75 20.11
CA LEU A 192 22.27 23.17 18.78
C LEU A 192 23.78 23.04 18.54
N TYR A 193 24.27 21.82 18.39
CA TYR A 193 25.66 21.55 18.07
C TYR A 193 25.90 21.55 16.55
N LYS A 194 27.12 21.88 16.13
CA LYS A 194 27.55 21.73 14.74
C LYS A 194 27.39 20.27 14.29
N SER A 195 26.97 20.03 13.05
CA SER A 195 26.55 18.69 12.59
C SER A 195 27.64 17.61 12.55
N HIS A 196 28.93 17.97 12.57
CA HIS A 196 30.03 17.02 12.66
C HIS A 196 30.34 16.57 14.11
N ILE A 197 29.70 17.17 15.11
CA ILE A 197 29.91 16.81 16.52
C ILE A 197 28.98 15.64 16.87
N ILE A 198 29.59 14.51 17.21
CA ILE A 198 28.88 13.29 17.57
C ILE A 198 29.01 13.04 19.07
N HIS A 199 27.88 12.86 19.75
CA HIS A 199 27.82 12.45 21.14
C HIS A 199 28.17 10.95 21.26
N ARG A 200 29.41 10.64 21.66
CA ARG A 200 29.84 9.26 21.96
C ARG A 200 29.55 8.96 23.43
N GLN A 201 28.46 8.26 23.72
CA GLN A 201 28.27 7.65 25.05
C GLN A 201 29.08 6.35 25.12
N PRO A 202 29.93 6.14 26.15
CA PRO A 202 30.51 4.82 26.39
C PRO A 202 29.40 3.85 26.82
N GLU A 203 29.28 2.73 26.11
CA GLU A 203 28.30 1.68 26.41
C GLU A 203 28.51 1.16 27.84
N GLY A 204 27.48 1.29 28.70
CA GLY A 204 27.44 0.60 30.00
C GLY A 204 27.15 1.45 31.24
N ASN A 205 27.15 2.79 31.18
CA ASN A 205 26.90 3.59 32.39
C ASN A 205 25.52 4.29 32.36
N LYS A 206 24.64 3.92 33.29
CA LYS A 206 23.27 4.47 33.43
C LYS A 206 23.22 5.91 33.98
N HIS A 207 24.38 6.51 34.28
CA HIS A 207 24.51 7.94 34.55
C HIS A 207 25.03 8.64 33.29
N SER A 208 24.10 9.03 32.41
CA SER A 208 24.38 9.88 31.25
C SER A 208 24.93 11.21 31.75
N ALA A 209 26.22 11.48 31.56
CA ALA A 209 26.71 12.84 31.60
C ALA A 209 25.87 13.67 30.61
N THR A 210 25.41 14.85 31.03
CA THR A 210 24.64 15.75 30.17
C THR A 210 25.50 16.19 28.99
N CYS A 211 24.93 16.39 27.79
CA CYS A 211 25.69 16.84 26.61
C CYS A 211 26.54 18.10 26.88
N ALA A 212 26.07 18.97 27.77
CA ALA A 212 26.80 20.13 28.27
C ALA A 212 28.17 19.81 28.91
N VAL A 213 28.34 18.63 29.52
CA VAL A 213 29.56 18.20 30.21
C VAL A 213 30.48 17.42 29.27
N THR A 214 29.93 16.59 28.39
CA THR A 214 30.72 15.72 27.48
C THR A 214 31.16 16.44 26.20
N CYS A 215 30.36 17.40 25.71
CA CYS A 215 30.57 18.10 24.44
C CYS A 215 30.82 19.61 24.68
N GLY A 216 31.21 19.97 25.90
CA GLY A 216 31.05 21.29 26.53
C GLY A 216 31.96 22.44 26.07
N ASN A 217 32.40 22.50 24.82
CA ASN A 217 33.07 23.69 24.30
C ASN A 217 32.05 24.61 23.62
N ASN A 218 31.97 25.89 24.05
CA ASN A 218 31.08 26.88 23.42
C ASN A 218 31.38 27.10 21.92
N ALA A 219 32.58 26.76 21.46
CA ALA A 219 32.97 26.83 20.05
C ALA A 219 32.25 25.81 19.15
N ASP A 220 31.68 24.76 19.73
CA ASP A 220 31.00 23.67 19.00
C ASP A 220 29.49 23.86 18.89
N ILE A 221 28.96 24.90 19.56
CA ILE A 221 27.57 25.30 19.52
C ILE A 221 27.35 26.28 18.36
N VAL A 222 26.25 26.11 17.65
CA VAL A 222 25.81 27.06 16.61
C VAL A 222 25.31 28.33 17.30
N SER A 223 25.99 29.45 17.06
CA SER A 223 25.57 30.76 17.57
C SER A 223 24.27 31.19 16.89
N ARG A 224 23.25 31.51 17.69
CA ARG A 224 21.94 31.98 17.24
C ARG A 224 21.57 33.24 18.04
N LEU A 225 21.02 34.24 17.37
CA LEU A 225 20.53 35.44 18.04
C LEU A 225 19.34 35.09 18.94
N PRO A 226 19.15 35.74 20.09
CA PRO A 226 17.88 35.66 20.82
C PRO A 226 16.73 36.07 19.91
N ARG A 227 15.55 35.43 20.08
CA ARG A 227 14.34 35.89 19.40
C ARG A 227 14.00 37.29 19.85
N SER A 228 13.55 38.14 18.93
CA SER A 228 13.10 39.48 19.25
C SER A 228 11.70 39.46 19.88
N GLU A 229 11.25 40.59 20.43
CA GLU A 229 9.95 40.69 21.11
C GLU A 229 8.75 40.50 20.17
N ASP A 230 8.94 40.72 18.87
CA ASP A 230 7.96 40.54 17.80
C ASP A 230 7.91 39.09 17.26
N GLU A 231 8.82 38.21 17.71
CA GLU A 231 8.80 36.80 17.33
C GLU A 231 8.12 35.92 18.39
N ASP A 232 7.17 35.10 17.95
CA ASP A 232 6.51 34.11 18.81
C ASP A 232 7.52 33.12 19.42
N ASN A 233 7.34 32.84 20.71
CA ASN A 233 8.19 31.91 21.45
C ASN A 233 7.36 31.07 22.43
N PRO A 234 6.99 29.82 22.09
CA PRO A 234 7.52 29.00 20.99
C PRO A 234 7.02 29.38 19.60
N ALA A 235 7.84 29.23 18.55
CA ALA A 235 7.43 29.54 17.19
C ALA A 235 6.70 28.36 16.54
N ILE A 236 5.80 28.68 15.60
CA ILE A 236 5.05 27.68 14.83
C ILE A 236 5.56 27.67 13.38
N HIS A 237 6.12 26.54 12.98
CA HIS A 237 6.64 26.32 11.64
C HIS A 237 5.68 25.45 10.83
N TYR A 238 5.46 25.83 9.58
CA TYR A 238 4.53 25.13 8.68
C TYR A 238 5.32 24.58 7.49
N GLY A 239 5.37 23.26 7.34
CA GLY A 239 6.08 22.68 6.22
C GLY A 239 6.14 21.15 6.25
N LEU A 240 7.23 20.63 5.70
CA LEU A 240 7.39 19.21 5.46
C LEU A 240 7.94 18.46 6.68
N ILE A 241 7.26 17.40 7.08
CA ILE A 241 7.72 16.47 8.12
C ILE A 241 8.21 15.18 7.45
N ALA A 242 9.37 14.67 7.84
CA ALA A 242 9.91 13.40 7.38
C ALA A 242 9.57 12.28 8.37
N SER A 243 8.99 11.19 7.86
CA SER A 243 8.52 10.05 8.65
C SER A 243 9.24 8.76 8.25
N ALA A 244 9.77 8.00 9.21
CA ALA A 244 10.43 6.71 8.92
C ALA A 244 10.24 5.64 9.99
N ASN A 245 10.62 4.42 9.66
CA ASN A 245 10.71 3.31 10.63
C ASN A 245 11.93 3.39 11.59
N GLN A 246 12.80 4.40 11.46
CA GLN A 246 13.98 4.60 12.32
C GLN A 246 14.18 6.07 12.68
N LEU A 247 14.63 6.32 13.92
CA LEU A 247 15.00 7.66 14.38
C LEU A 247 16.16 8.23 13.56
N MET A 248 16.00 9.45 13.04
CA MET A 248 17.11 10.25 12.54
C MET A 248 18.05 10.61 13.70
N LYS A 249 19.33 10.23 13.59
CA LYS A 249 20.38 10.54 14.57
C LYS A 249 21.66 11.10 13.93
N ASP A 250 21.63 11.31 12.62
CA ASP A 250 22.75 11.80 11.84
C ASP A 250 22.48 13.25 11.44
N ALA A 251 23.18 14.19 12.09
CA ALA A 251 23.01 15.60 11.84
C ALA A 251 23.42 16.03 10.43
N ILE A 252 24.33 15.30 9.76
CA ILE A 252 24.75 15.59 8.39
C ILE A 252 23.62 15.22 7.42
N VAL A 253 23.03 14.03 7.60
CA VAL A 253 21.89 13.59 6.80
C VAL A 253 20.67 14.49 7.05
N ARG A 254 20.43 14.87 8.31
CA ARG A 254 19.40 15.84 8.70
C ARG A 254 19.57 17.16 7.94
N ASP A 255 20.74 17.78 8.01
CA ASP A 255 21.02 19.07 7.36
C ASP A 255 20.85 18.98 5.84
N LYS A 256 21.32 17.88 5.24
CA LYS A 256 21.14 17.62 3.82
C LYS A 256 19.67 17.56 3.42
N LEU A 257 18.85 16.82 4.16
CA LEU A 257 17.41 16.70 3.88
C LEU A 257 16.65 18.01 4.18
N ALA A 258 17.09 18.77 5.17
CA ALA A 258 16.53 20.10 5.45
C ALA A 258 16.76 21.04 4.25
N ILE A 259 17.98 21.07 3.70
CA ILE A 259 18.35 21.92 2.56
C ILE A 259 17.74 21.42 1.25
N GLU A 260 17.88 20.13 0.92
CA GLU A 260 17.47 19.58 -0.38
C GLU A 260 15.95 19.40 -0.50
N ASN A 261 15.27 19.06 0.59
CA ASN A 261 13.85 18.69 0.57
C ASN A 261 12.95 19.66 1.35
N GLY A 262 13.51 20.62 2.10
CA GLY A 262 12.74 21.53 2.94
C GLY A 262 12.13 20.84 4.16
N VAL A 263 12.76 19.77 4.66
CA VAL A 263 12.30 19.04 5.86
C VAL A 263 12.53 19.89 7.10
N LEU A 264 11.49 20.05 7.91
CA LEU A 264 11.52 20.83 9.15
C LEU A 264 11.56 19.95 10.42
N CYS A 265 11.06 18.73 10.32
CA CYS A 265 10.94 17.82 11.47
C CYS A 265 11.09 16.36 11.03
N PHE A 266 11.66 15.53 11.89
CA PHE A 266 11.71 14.07 11.75
C PHE A 266 10.90 13.38 12.86
N GLU A 267 10.10 12.39 12.47
CA GLU A 267 9.31 11.53 13.36
C GLU A 267 9.14 10.13 12.77
N MET A 268 8.40 9.22 13.40
CA MET A 268 8.43 7.79 13.06
C MET A 268 7.10 7.15 12.67
N GLU A 269 5.98 7.84 12.83
CA GLU A 269 4.66 7.22 12.81
C GLU A 269 3.76 7.72 11.70
N ALA A 270 3.84 9.01 11.35
CA ALA A 270 2.82 9.68 10.56
C ALA A 270 2.64 9.10 9.15
N ALA A 271 3.70 8.56 8.52
CA ALA A 271 3.59 7.88 7.23
C ALA A 271 2.66 6.66 7.26
N GLY A 272 2.50 6.00 8.42
CA GLY A 272 1.54 4.91 8.58
C GLY A 272 0.09 5.37 8.68
N LEU A 273 -0.15 6.66 8.93
CA LEU A 273 -1.49 7.20 9.16
C LEU A 273 -2.09 7.85 7.93
N LEU A 274 -1.33 8.67 7.21
CA LEU A 274 -1.91 9.63 6.26
C LEU A 274 -2.77 9.01 5.17
N ASP A 275 -2.45 7.79 4.70
CA ASP A 275 -3.24 7.14 3.65
C ASP A 275 -4.63 6.67 4.12
N ASN A 276 -4.77 6.31 5.41
CA ASN A 276 -5.95 5.63 5.95
C ASN A 276 -6.64 6.40 7.09
N PHE A 277 -5.98 7.41 7.63
CA PHE A 277 -6.45 8.23 8.74
C PHE A 277 -6.33 9.70 8.35
N PRO A 278 -7.45 10.41 8.12
CA PRO A 278 -7.45 11.75 7.57
C PRO A 278 -6.96 12.77 8.59
N CYS A 279 -5.64 12.85 8.80
CA CYS A 279 -5.07 13.59 9.92
C CYS A 279 -4.12 14.73 9.57
N LEU A 280 -4.03 15.70 10.49
CA LEU A 280 -2.97 16.70 10.55
C LEU A 280 -1.90 16.24 11.53
N VAL A 281 -0.62 16.36 11.16
CA VAL A 281 0.51 15.99 12.01
C VAL A 281 1.08 17.25 12.66
N ILE A 282 1.20 17.22 13.98
CA ILE A 282 1.66 18.34 14.81
C ILE A 282 2.75 17.81 15.73
N ARG A 283 3.97 18.33 15.58
CA ARG A 283 5.13 17.88 16.36
C ARG A 283 5.71 19.02 17.17
N GLY A 284 5.76 18.85 18.48
CA GLY A 284 6.58 19.68 19.37
C GLY A 284 8.03 19.25 19.29
N ILE A 285 8.94 20.20 19.15
CA ILE A 285 10.35 19.90 18.93
C ILE A 285 11.04 19.60 20.27
N CYS A 286 11.48 18.36 20.44
CA CYS A 286 12.09 17.90 21.70
C CYS A 286 13.59 17.63 21.61
N ASP A 287 14.14 17.47 20.40
CA ASP A 287 15.57 17.38 20.11
C ASP A 287 15.84 17.88 18.68
N TYR A 288 17.07 17.73 18.20
CA TYR A 288 17.49 18.19 16.87
C TYR A 288 17.77 17.05 15.89
N SER A 289 17.14 15.87 16.06
CA SER A 289 17.34 14.72 15.16
C SER A 289 18.82 14.35 14.95
N ASP A 290 19.61 14.45 16.02
CA ASP A 290 21.03 14.16 16.02
C ASP A 290 21.37 13.16 17.14
N SER A 291 22.66 13.00 17.42
CA SER A 291 23.14 12.13 18.50
C SER A 291 22.86 12.69 19.91
N HIS A 292 22.46 13.95 20.06
CA HIS A 292 22.25 14.64 21.34
C HIS A 292 20.77 14.58 21.76
N LYS A 293 20.46 13.72 22.72
CA LYS A 293 19.09 13.59 23.24
C LYS A 293 18.78 14.66 24.30
N ASN A 294 17.69 15.40 24.09
CA ASN A 294 17.21 16.43 25.01
C ASN A 294 15.97 15.97 25.79
N LYS A 295 16.13 14.93 26.63
CA LYS A 295 15.01 14.31 27.37
C LYS A 295 14.20 15.28 28.24
N ALA A 296 14.82 16.33 28.77
CA ALA A 296 14.15 17.35 29.57
C ALA A 296 13.09 18.13 28.80
N TRP A 297 13.24 18.25 27.48
CA TRP A 297 12.33 19.01 26.61
C TRP A 297 11.11 18.21 26.14
N GLN A 298 11.13 16.87 26.24
CA GLN A 298 10.05 16.02 25.73
C GLN A 298 8.67 16.36 26.30
N GLY A 299 8.59 16.59 27.61
CA GLY A 299 7.30 16.90 28.24
C GLY A 299 6.78 18.28 27.83
N TYR A 300 7.63 19.31 27.85
CA TYR A 300 7.21 20.65 27.42
C TYR A 300 6.83 20.68 25.93
N ALA A 301 7.64 20.07 25.05
CA ALA A 301 7.34 19.96 23.62
C ALA A 301 5.98 19.29 23.36
N ALA A 302 5.68 18.20 24.10
CA ALA A 302 4.37 17.55 24.02
C ALA A 302 3.22 18.48 24.45
N MET A 303 3.42 19.30 25.51
CA MET A 303 2.41 20.28 25.95
C MET A 303 2.16 21.37 24.91
N VAL A 304 3.21 21.91 24.28
CA VAL A 304 3.06 22.96 23.25
C VAL A 304 2.32 22.40 22.03
N ALA A 305 2.67 21.20 21.57
CA ALA A 305 1.98 20.54 20.47
C ALA A 305 0.49 20.29 20.79
N ALA A 306 0.18 19.84 22.01
CA ALA A 306 -1.19 19.62 22.46
C ALA A 306 -1.99 20.93 22.61
N ALA A 307 -1.36 22.00 23.09
CA ALA A 307 -1.96 23.33 23.16
C ALA A 307 -2.31 23.84 21.76
N TYR A 308 -1.39 23.71 20.80
CA TYR A 308 -1.64 24.11 19.41
C TYR A 308 -2.77 23.29 18.77
N ALA A 309 -2.79 21.98 19.00
CA ALA A 309 -3.86 21.10 18.54
C ALA A 309 -5.23 21.50 19.11
N LYS A 310 -5.27 21.92 20.39
CA LYS A 310 -6.47 22.48 21.01
C LYS A 310 -6.93 23.75 20.29
N ASP A 311 -6.04 24.70 20.01
CA ASP A 311 -6.39 25.95 19.32
C ASP A 311 -6.92 25.70 17.89
N ILE A 312 -6.38 24.70 17.18
CA ILE A 312 -6.94 24.28 15.89
C ILE A 312 -8.39 23.79 16.04
N LEU A 313 -8.66 22.92 17.02
CA LEU A 313 -10.00 22.35 17.21
C LEU A 313 -11.03 23.42 17.61
N TYR A 314 -10.64 24.43 18.38
CA TYR A 314 -11.49 25.59 18.72
C TYR A 314 -11.88 26.41 17.49
N ARG A 315 -11.11 26.35 16.41
CA ARG A 315 -11.38 27.08 15.16
C ARG A 315 -12.34 26.34 14.22
N ILE A 316 -12.43 25.01 14.34
CA ILE A 316 -13.29 24.18 13.48
C ILE A 316 -14.74 24.28 13.95
N ILE A 317 -15.66 24.64 13.04
CA ILE A 317 -17.09 24.73 13.34
C ILE A 317 -17.75 23.36 13.15
N SER A 318 -18.42 22.82 14.18
CA SER A 318 -19.00 21.47 14.16
C SER A 318 -20.01 21.20 13.04
N ARG A 319 -20.68 22.22 12.49
CA ARG A 319 -21.61 22.04 11.35
C ARG A 319 -20.90 21.65 10.05
N GLN A 320 -19.67 22.15 9.85
CA GLN A 320 -18.86 21.85 8.67
C GLN A 320 -18.42 20.39 8.62
N LEU A 321 -18.34 19.74 9.77
CA LEU A 321 -18.06 18.31 9.92
C LEU A 321 -19.27 17.47 9.45
N ASN A 322 -20.49 17.84 9.85
CA ASN A 322 -21.71 17.12 9.44
C ASN A 322 -22.03 17.24 7.94
N ASP A 323 -21.72 18.38 7.30
CA ASP A 323 -22.08 18.65 5.90
C ASP A 323 -21.10 18.01 4.87
N GLN A 324 -19.84 17.74 5.25
CA GLN A 324 -18.87 17.09 4.35
C GLN A 324 -19.18 15.62 4.04
N GLY A 325 -19.92 14.94 4.91
CA GLY A 325 -20.45 13.60 4.61
C GLY A 325 -21.48 13.59 3.47
N ILE A 326 -22.13 14.73 3.21
CA ILE A 326 -23.20 14.86 2.21
C ILE A 326 -22.66 15.43 0.88
N LEU A 327 -21.73 16.39 0.94
CA LEU A 327 -21.21 17.08 -0.26
C LEU A 327 -20.18 16.28 -1.06
N ALA A 328 -19.48 15.32 -0.45
CA ALA A 328 -18.58 14.41 -1.19
C ALA A 328 -19.30 13.59 -2.28
N ASN A 329 -20.62 13.44 -2.18
CA ASN A 329 -21.44 12.70 -3.16
C ASN A 329 -21.87 13.53 -4.39
N ILE A 330 -21.77 14.87 -4.37
CA ILE A 330 -22.40 15.73 -5.40
C ILE A 330 -21.38 16.29 -6.40
N SER A 331 -20.12 16.45 -6.02
CA SER A 331 -19.07 17.01 -6.90
C SER A 331 -18.55 16.05 -7.98
N SER A 332 -19.10 14.84 -8.10
CA SER A 332 -18.73 13.82 -9.11
C SER A 332 -19.44 13.99 -10.46
N LEU A 333 -20.25 15.04 -10.66
CA LEU A 333 -21.07 15.23 -11.86
C LEU A 333 -20.90 16.63 -12.48
N SER A 334 -19.85 16.84 -13.29
CA SER A 334 -19.92 17.67 -14.52
C SER A 334 -18.62 17.67 -15.31
N LEU A 335 -18.76 17.70 -16.64
CA LEU A 335 -17.84 17.25 -17.70
C LEU A 335 -16.91 18.34 -18.29
N SER A 336 -15.67 17.90 -18.55
CA SER A 336 -14.78 18.05 -19.74
C SER A 336 -14.85 19.23 -20.74
N SER A 337 -13.68 19.91 -20.87
CA SER A 337 -12.79 20.11 -22.07
C SER A 337 -13.29 20.92 -23.31
N PRO A 338 -12.46 21.39 -24.30
CA PRO A 338 -11.11 20.91 -24.67
C PRO A 338 -10.06 21.87 -25.35
N ASN A 339 -8.84 21.30 -25.57
CA ASN A 339 -7.95 21.33 -26.77
C ASN A 339 -6.76 22.32 -27.01
N ASN A 340 -5.55 21.72 -27.12
CA ASN A 340 -4.68 21.51 -28.32
C ASN A 340 -3.27 22.16 -28.47
N GLY A 341 -2.34 21.31 -28.98
CA GLY A 341 -1.06 21.60 -29.70
C GLY A 341 0.21 21.29 -28.88
N GLY A 342 1.06 20.27 -29.14
CA GLY A 342 1.88 19.96 -30.34
C GLY A 342 3.27 20.63 -30.17
N ILE A 343 4.48 20.04 -30.24
CA ILE A 343 5.15 19.21 -31.28
C ILE A 343 6.62 18.90 -30.82
N SER A 344 7.15 17.73 -31.26
CA SER A 344 8.55 17.29 -31.59
C SER A 344 9.77 17.63 -30.69
N SER A 345 10.58 16.66 -30.21
CA SER A 345 11.63 15.81 -30.83
C SER A 345 13.05 16.37 -30.63
N ASP A 346 13.94 15.58 -30.01
CA ASP A 346 15.24 15.17 -30.59
C ASP A 346 16.13 14.44 -29.58
N ARG A 347 16.72 13.32 -30.05
CA ARG A 347 17.83 12.55 -29.43
C ARG A 347 19.11 12.82 -30.22
N PRO A 348 20.29 12.62 -29.60
CA PRO A 348 21.27 11.69 -30.18
C PRO A 348 21.89 10.76 -29.10
N ARG A 349 21.94 9.43 -29.29
CA ARG A 349 22.98 8.59 -29.95
C ARG A 349 24.35 8.52 -29.23
N SER A 350 24.45 7.50 -28.36
CA SER A 350 25.48 6.44 -28.22
C SER A 350 26.93 6.62 -28.72
N ASN A 351 27.89 6.20 -27.89
CA ASN A 351 28.79 5.07 -28.22
C ASN A 351 29.50 4.45 -26.98
N PRO A 352 29.96 3.19 -27.05
CA PRO A 352 30.18 2.31 -25.89
C PRO A 352 31.67 2.05 -25.59
N ALA A 353 31.97 1.60 -24.36
CA ALA A 353 33.27 0.99 -24.03
C ALA A 353 33.16 -0.10 -22.94
N GLN A 354 33.31 -1.34 -23.42
CA GLN A 354 34.01 -2.51 -22.90
C GLN A 354 34.13 -2.82 -21.38
N SER A 355 33.77 -4.07 -21.14
CA SER A 355 33.80 -4.93 -19.96
C SER A 355 35.19 -5.39 -19.49
N GLN A 356 35.32 -5.66 -18.20
CA GLN A 356 36.21 -6.69 -17.65
C GLN A 356 35.49 -7.49 -16.55
N ASP A 357 35.53 -8.81 -16.68
CA ASP A 357 34.93 -9.84 -15.81
C ASP A 357 35.86 -10.27 -14.65
N GLN A 358 35.25 -10.67 -13.52
CA GLN A 358 35.50 -11.87 -12.69
C GLN A 358 34.85 -11.74 -11.29
N PRO A 359 34.60 -12.83 -10.53
CA PRO A 359 33.92 -14.09 -10.85
C PRO A 359 32.69 -14.33 -9.92
N ALA A 360 31.88 -15.31 -10.34
CA ALA A 360 30.51 -15.58 -9.86
C ALA A 360 30.38 -16.04 -8.39
N LYS A 361 29.39 -15.45 -7.70
CA LYS A 361 28.66 -16.08 -6.59
C LYS A 361 27.32 -16.61 -7.13
N GLU A 362 26.89 -17.76 -6.60
CA GLU A 362 25.68 -18.49 -7.00
C GLU A 362 24.44 -17.60 -7.21
N PRO A 363 23.69 -17.76 -8.31
CA PRO A 363 22.57 -16.90 -8.63
C PRO A 363 21.35 -17.24 -7.76
N LYS A 364 20.86 -16.27 -7.01
CA LYS A 364 19.43 -16.22 -6.66
C LYS A 364 18.65 -16.02 -7.96
N LEU A 365 17.69 -16.90 -8.24
CA LEU A 365 16.81 -16.77 -9.41
C LEU A 365 16.12 -15.39 -9.38
N PRO A 366 16.27 -14.55 -10.43
CA PRO A 366 15.59 -13.27 -10.53
C PRO A 366 14.07 -13.46 -10.72
N PRO A 367 13.24 -12.43 -10.51
CA PRO A 367 11.83 -12.51 -10.85
C PRO A 367 11.67 -12.84 -12.34
N VAL A 368 10.94 -13.89 -12.66
CA VAL A 368 10.72 -14.33 -14.04
C VAL A 368 9.29 -14.04 -14.44
N LEU A 369 9.11 -13.47 -15.63
CA LEU A 369 7.81 -13.17 -16.22
C LEU A 369 7.57 -14.09 -17.43
N ALA A 370 6.59 -14.99 -17.40
CA ALA A 370 6.24 -15.80 -18.59
C ALA A 370 5.28 -15.04 -19.50
N VAL A 371 5.34 -15.23 -20.82
CA VAL A 371 4.35 -14.71 -21.78
C VAL A 371 4.16 -15.71 -22.94
N LEU A 372 2.92 -16.05 -23.31
CA LEU A 372 2.60 -16.98 -24.42
C LEU A 372 1.76 -16.30 -25.50
N SER A 373 2.08 -16.32 -26.80
CA SER A 373 1.06 -15.99 -27.81
C SER A 373 1.01 -16.97 -28.98
N HIS A 374 -0.11 -16.98 -29.72
CA HIS A 374 -0.27 -17.82 -30.90
C HIS A 374 -0.82 -17.04 -32.09
N GLY A 375 -0.15 -17.15 -33.25
CA GLY A 375 -0.65 -16.81 -34.57
C GLY A 375 -0.83 -18.06 -35.44
N GLN A 376 -1.92 -18.12 -36.21
CA GLN A 376 -2.13 -19.16 -37.23
C GLN A 376 -1.64 -18.68 -38.60
N ARG A 377 -0.78 -19.46 -39.25
CA ARG A 377 -0.58 -19.41 -40.72
C ARG A 377 -1.61 -20.31 -41.38
N SER A 378 -2.55 -19.74 -42.13
CA SER A 378 -3.31 -20.49 -43.13
C SER A 378 -2.63 -20.35 -44.49
N ASN A 379 -2.18 -21.46 -45.07
CA ASN A 379 -2.01 -21.58 -46.52
C ASN A 379 -3.11 -22.46 -47.10
N PRO A 380 -3.52 -22.27 -48.37
CA PRO A 380 -4.78 -22.77 -48.88
C PRO A 380 -4.62 -24.15 -49.51
N THR A 381 -5.28 -25.16 -48.96
CA THR A 381 -5.74 -26.31 -49.74
C THR A 381 -7.12 -26.77 -49.26
N GLN A 382 -7.95 -27.05 -50.24
CA GLN A 382 -9.39 -27.28 -50.17
C GLN A 382 -9.80 -28.34 -49.14
N SER A 383 -10.80 -28.03 -48.30
CA SER A 383 -11.98 -28.87 -48.13
C SER A 383 -13.11 -28.07 -47.49
N GLN A 384 -14.32 -28.30 -47.98
CA GLN A 384 -15.54 -27.56 -47.64
C GLN A 384 -15.95 -27.83 -46.19
N TYR A 385 -15.88 -26.81 -45.33
CA TYR A 385 -16.70 -26.71 -44.13
C TYR A 385 -17.06 -25.24 -43.90
N LYS A 386 -18.37 -24.94 -43.87
CA LYS A 386 -18.90 -23.59 -43.64
C LYS A 386 -18.50 -23.11 -42.24
N PRO A 387 -17.86 -21.94 -42.07
CA PRO A 387 -17.61 -21.39 -40.75
C PRO A 387 -18.88 -20.65 -40.27
N THR A 388 -19.52 -21.17 -39.23
CA THR A 388 -20.36 -20.35 -38.34
C THR A 388 -19.43 -19.41 -37.57
N GLY A 389 -19.72 -18.11 -37.61
CA GLY A 389 -18.85 -17.08 -37.07
C GLY A 389 -18.65 -17.18 -35.56
N GLU A 390 -17.43 -17.42 -35.13
CA GLU A 390 -16.94 -17.12 -33.78
C GLU A 390 -15.56 -16.43 -33.89
N PRO A 391 -15.26 -15.42 -33.05
CA PRO A 391 -13.93 -14.83 -33.00
C PRO A 391 -12.90 -15.86 -32.51
N ARG A 392 -11.79 -16.00 -33.24
CA ARG A 392 -10.69 -16.90 -32.86
C ARG A 392 -9.82 -16.22 -31.82
N TYR A 393 -10.04 -16.54 -30.54
CA TYR A 393 -9.24 -16.02 -29.42
C TYR A 393 -7.91 -16.79 -29.30
N SER A 394 -6.78 -16.13 -29.60
CA SER A 394 -5.45 -16.53 -29.14
C SER A 394 -5.22 -15.94 -27.75
N SER A 395 -4.99 -16.81 -26.77
CA SER A 395 -4.88 -16.39 -25.38
C SER A 395 -3.41 -16.19 -25.01
N VAL A 396 -3.09 -15.04 -24.41
CA VAL A 396 -1.74 -14.76 -23.88
C VAL A 396 -1.76 -14.65 -22.36
N TYR A 397 -0.96 -15.49 -21.71
CA TYR A 397 -0.88 -15.55 -20.24
C TYR A 397 0.45 -14.98 -19.79
N VAL A 398 0.38 -14.00 -18.87
CA VAL A 398 1.55 -13.44 -18.21
C VAL A 398 1.52 -13.78 -16.72
N VAL A 399 2.62 -14.31 -16.19
CA VAL A 399 2.71 -14.67 -14.76
C VAL A 399 4.07 -14.26 -14.21
N SER A 400 4.08 -13.63 -13.03
CA SER A 400 5.27 -13.15 -12.30
C SER A 400 5.60 -14.09 -11.13
N SER A 401 6.87 -14.50 -10.99
CA SER A 401 7.37 -15.24 -9.81
C SER A 401 8.29 -14.37 -8.94
N ALA A 402 8.21 -14.52 -7.62
CA ALA A 402 9.20 -14.00 -6.67
C ALA A 402 9.37 -14.99 -5.50
N GLY A 403 10.59 -15.50 -5.29
CA GLY A 403 10.89 -16.43 -4.20
C GLY A 403 10.89 -15.73 -2.84
N LEU A 404 10.15 -16.30 -1.88
CA LEU A 404 10.19 -15.88 -0.48
C LEU A 404 11.48 -16.39 0.21
N PRO A 405 12.12 -15.63 1.12
CA PRO A 405 13.18 -16.15 1.97
C PRO A 405 12.59 -17.06 3.06
N LYS A 406 13.02 -18.33 3.10
CA LYS A 406 12.71 -19.28 4.18
C LYS A 406 13.56 -18.97 5.42
N GLU A 407 12.94 -18.65 6.54
CA GLU A 407 13.54 -18.93 7.85
C GLU A 407 13.42 -20.43 8.13
N GLN A 408 14.54 -21.15 8.05
CA GLN A 408 14.64 -22.53 8.54
C GLN A 408 14.92 -22.51 10.05
N LYS A 409 13.96 -22.96 10.86
CA LYS A 409 14.27 -23.54 12.18
C LYS A 409 14.46 -25.05 12.03
N PRO A 410 15.44 -25.67 12.73
CA PRO A 410 15.72 -27.08 12.58
C PRO A 410 14.58 -27.93 13.18
N ALA A 411 14.27 -29.01 12.47
CA ALA A 411 13.24 -29.97 12.82
C ALA A 411 13.57 -30.72 14.12
N ALA A 412 12.67 -30.65 15.11
CA ALA A 412 12.60 -31.65 16.17
C ALA A 412 11.82 -32.86 15.63
N LYS A 413 12.39 -34.06 15.81
CA LYS A 413 11.74 -35.35 15.53
C LYS A 413 10.39 -35.41 16.26
N VAL A 414 9.31 -35.60 15.51
CA VAL A 414 8.06 -36.12 16.03
C VAL A 414 7.76 -37.40 15.25
N GLU A 415 7.62 -38.48 16.00
CA GLU A 415 7.39 -39.84 15.51
C GLU A 415 6.02 -39.98 14.83
N ASN A 416 5.99 -40.91 13.87
CA ASN A 416 4.83 -41.39 13.14
C ASN A 416 3.62 -41.68 14.05
N GLN A 417 2.52 -40.97 13.84
CA GLN A 417 1.18 -41.51 14.07
C GLN A 417 0.23 -41.12 12.92
N ASN A 418 -0.07 -42.11 12.08
CA ASN A 418 -1.30 -42.30 11.29
C ASN A 418 -2.01 -41.06 10.70
N LEU A 419 -1.65 -40.71 9.45
CA LEU A 419 -2.49 -39.91 8.56
C LEU A 419 -3.67 -40.75 8.01
N THR A 420 -4.65 -41.03 8.86
CA THR A 420 -5.98 -41.48 8.44
C THR A 420 -7.04 -40.67 9.19
N SER A 421 -7.25 -39.44 8.73
CA SER A 421 -8.54 -38.74 8.69
C SER A 421 -8.32 -37.23 8.59
N CYS A 422 -8.29 -36.72 7.36
CA CYS A 422 -8.66 -35.33 7.14
C CYS A 422 -10.19 -35.28 7.29
N ARG A 423 -10.69 -35.22 8.53
CA ARG A 423 -12.10 -34.92 8.81
C ARG A 423 -12.31 -33.46 8.41
N ILE A 424 -12.81 -33.26 7.19
CA ILE A 424 -13.55 -32.05 6.85
C ILE A 424 -14.78 -32.08 7.76
N SER A 425 -14.70 -31.41 8.89
CA SER A 425 -15.82 -31.24 9.81
C SER A 425 -16.89 -30.46 9.07
N GLY A 426 -17.95 -31.15 8.67
CA GLY A 426 -19.09 -30.55 8.00
C GLY A 426 -19.80 -29.53 8.88
N ARG A 427 -20.09 -28.37 8.27
CA ARG A 427 -21.33 -27.60 8.39
C ARG A 427 -21.34 -26.64 7.19
N TYR A 428 -22.23 -26.94 6.23
CA TYR A 428 -22.67 -26.15 5.06
C TYR A 428 -21.58 -25.42 4.25
N PRO A 429 -21.30 -25.77 2.97
CA PRO A 429 -20.64 -24.79 2.12
C PRO A 429 -21.65 -23.64 1.96
N LEU A 430 -21.28 -22.44 2.42
CA LEU A 430 -21.99 -21.23 2.02
C LEU A 430 -21.70 -21.04 0.53
N GLU A 431 -22.47 -21.70 -0.32
CA GLU A 431 -22.45 -21.42 -1.76
C GLU A 431 -23.09 -20.06 -1.97
N TRP A 432 -22.26 -19.04 -2.23
CA TRP A 432 -22.77 -17.74 -2.64
C TRP A 432 -22.91 -17.70 -4.15
N ASN A 433 -24.13 -17.46 -4.62
CA ASN A 433 -24.40 -17.05 -6.00
C ASN A 433 -24.45 -15.53 -6.03
N LEU A 434 -23.37 -14.89 -6.49
CA LEU A 434 -23.27 -13.43 -6.59
C LEU A 434 -23.98 -12.97 -7.85
N GLU A 435 -25.27 -12.69 -7.71
CA GLU A 435 -26.12 -12.20 -8.79
C GLU A 435 -26.04 -10.67 -8.92
N GLY A 436 -25.98 -10.17 -10.16
CA GLY A 436 -26.10 -8.73 -10.37
C GLY A 436 -25.64 -8.22 -11.72
N HIS A 437 -24.70 -8.89 -12.39
CA HIS A 437 -24.32 -8.51 -13.76
C HIS A 437 -25.50 -8.69 -14.72
N SER A 438 -25.59 -7.85 -15.76
CA SER A 438 -26.66 -7.97 -16.77
C SER A 438 -26.22 -8.77 -17.99
N SER A 439 -25.01 -9.33 -17.97
CA SER A 439 -24.41 -10.11 -19.05
C SER A 439 -23.34 -11.08 -18.49
N PRO A 440 -22.89 -12.06 -19.29
CA PRO A 440 -21.81 -12.98 -18.94
C PRO A 440 -20.64 -12.38 -18.16
N VAL A 441 -20.27 -13.03 -17.06
CA VAL A 441 -19.03 -12.71 -16.33
C VAL A 441 -17.87 -13.37 -17.05
N LEU A 442 -16.86 -12.56 -17.41
CA LEU A 442 -15.72 -13.00 -18.21
C LEU A 442 -14.47 -13.25 -17.36
N THR A 443 -14.34 -12.58 -16.23
CA THR A 443 -13.13 -12.61 -15.38
C THR A 443 -13.46 -12.36 -13.92
N VAL A 444 -12.73 -13.01 -13.01
CA VAL A 444 -12.74 -12.71 -11.58
C VAL A 444 -11.32 -12.64 -11.02
N ALA A 445 -11.14 -11.84 -9.98
CA ALA A 445 -9.88 -11.74 -9.26
C ALA A 445 -10.14 -11.50 -7.76
N LEU A 446 -9.32 -12.12 -6.90
CA LEU A 446 -9.31 -11.81 -5.47
C LEU A 446 -8.14 -10.89 -5.14
N SER A 447 -8.35 -10.00 -4.17
CA SER A 447 -7.26 -9.30 -3.50
C SER A 447 -6.40 -10.29 -2.70
N GLN A 448 -5.10 -10.01 -2.51
CA GLN A 448 -4.11 -10.94 -1.94
C GLN A 448 -4.44 -11.45 -0.51
N LYS A 449 -5.29 -10.73 0.24
CA LYS A 449 -5.78 -11.15 1.57
C LYS A 449 -7.24 -11.66 1.56
N GLY A 450 -7.83 -11.86 0.39
CA GLY A 450 -9.22 -12.32 0.24
C GLY A 450 -10.25 -11.37 0.83
N LYS A 451 -9.96 -10.07 0.95
CA LYS A 451 -10.89 -9.07 1.53
C LYS A 451 -11.90 -8.54 0.51
N LEU A 452 -11.55 -8.60 -0.76
CA LEU A 452 -12.34 -8.12 -1.88
C LEU A 452 -12.26 -9.14 -3.02
N LEU A 453 -13.40 -9.36 -3.65
CA LEU A 453 -13.54 -10.07 -4.92
C LEU A 453 -13.95 -9.05 -5.99
N ALA A 454 -13.30 -9.09 -7.15
CA ALA A 454 -13.68 -8.32 -8.33
C ALA A 454 -14.20 -9.24 -9.44
N SER A 455 -15.24 -8.82 -10.15
CA SER A 455 -15.75 -9.48 -11.35
C SER A 455 -15.89 -8.51 -12.51
N GLY A 456 -15.51 -8.94 -13.71
CA GLY A 456 -15.64 -8.17 -14.95
C GLY A 456 -16.59 -8.88 -15.90
N SER A 457 -17.47 -8.11 -16.54
CA SER A 457 -18.54 -8.66 -17.38
C SER A 457 -18.59 -8.01 -18.76
N LYS A 458 -19.27 -8.72 -19.67
CA LYS A 458 -19.69 -8.20 -20.96
C LYS A 458 -20.70 -7.04 -20.86
N ASP A 459 -21.26 -6.78 -19.68
CA ASP A 459 -22.08 -5.57 -19.42
C ASP A 459 -21.26 -4.27 -19.29
N CYS A 460 -19.96 -4.32 -19.56
CA CYS A 460 -19.02 -3.21 -19.50
C CYS A 460 -18.73 -2.69 -18.08
N THR A 461 -19.14 -3.43 -17.05
CA THR A 461 -18.89 -3.05 -15.64
C THR A 461 -17.90 -3.97 -14.95
N VAL A 462 -17.22 -3.41 -13.97
CA VAL A 462 -16.49 -4.18 -12.95
C VAL A 462 -17.25 -4.07 -11.64
N ARG A 463 -17.43 -5.18 -10.93
CA ARG A 463 -18.10 -5.20 -9.63
C ARG A 463 -17.16 -5.68 -8.54
N LEU A 464 -17.24 -5.03 -7.39
CA LEU A 464 -16.54 -5.40 -6.17
C LEU A 464 -17.51 -6.02 -5.19
N TRP A 465 -17.12 -7.14 -4.60
CA TRP A 465 -17.93 -7.96 -3.70
C TRP A 465 -17.18 -8.23 -2.41
N ASP A 466 -17.94 -8.36 -1.34
CA ASP A 466 -17.46 -8.97 -0.11
C ASP A 466 -17.49 -10.50 -0.31
N PRO A 467 -16.33 -11.17 -0.30
CA PRO A 467 -16.28 -12.61 -0.51
C PRO A 467 -16.80 -13.42 0.69
N ILE A 468 -16.91 -12.83 1.89
CA ILE A 468 -17.41 -13.50 3.10
C ILE A 468 -18.94 -13.40 3.15
N GLU A 469 -19.47 -12.20 2.95
CA GLU A 469 -20.91 -11.93 3.04
C GLU A 469 -21.66 -12.15 1.72
N GLY A 470 -20.94 -12.25 0.61
CA GLY A 470 -21.51 -12.33 -0.74
C GLY A 470 -22.23 -11.05 -1.17
N SER A 471 -21.99 -9.93 -0.50
CA SER A 471 -22.66 -8.66 -0.75
C SER A 471 -21.94 -7.85 -1.83
N LEU A 472 -22.71 -7.14 -2.67
CA LEU A 472 -22.16 -6.20 -3.64
C LEU A 472 -21.69 -4.94 -2.91
N LEU A 473 -20.40 -4.64 -2.98
CA LEU A 473 -19.79 -3.47 -2.33
C LEU A 473 -19.79 -2.26 -3.26
N ASN A 474 -19.45 -2.46 -4.53
CA ASN A 474 -19.37 -1.36 -5.49
C ASN A 474 -19.53 -1.82 -6.95
N VAL A 475 -19.98 -0.91 -7.81
CA VAL A 475 -19.99 -1.07 -9.26
C VAL A 475 -19.13 0.02 -9.88
N LEU A 476 -18.05 -0.39 -10.53
CA LEU A 476 -17.10 0.48 -11.20
C LEU A 476 -17.51 0.63 -12.67
N TYR A 477 -17.95 1.85 -13.00
CA TYR A 477 -18.38 2.24 -14.34
C TYR A 477 -17.24 2.93 -15.08
N GLY A 478 -17.05 2.57 -16.35
CA GLY A 478 -16.07 3.28 -17.14
C GLY A 478 -15.66 2.67 -18.47
N HIS A 479 -15.79 1.36 -18.63
CA HIS A 479 -15.55 0.70 -19.90
C HIS A 479 -16.76 0.87 -20.83
N CYS A 480 -16.49 0.90 -22.14
CA CYS A 480 -17.48 0.96 -23.21
C CYS A 480 -17.52 -0.35 -24.02
N GLY A 481 -16.86 -1.39 -23.52
CA GLY A 481 -16.79 -2.73 -24.08
C GLY A 481 -16.68 -3.78 -22.97
N GLY A 482 -16.77 -5.06 -23.35
CA GLY A 482 -16.71 -6.15 -22.37
C GLY A 482 -15.38 -6.17 -21.62
N VAL A 483 -15.44 -6.32 -20.29
CA VAL A 483 -14.24 -6.39 -19.44
C VAL A 483 -13.62 -7.77 -19.60
N SER A 484 -12.50 -7.84 -20.32
CA SER A 484 -11.85 -9.08 -20.73
C SER A 484 -10.88 -9.63 -19.68
N SER A 485 -10.32 -8.78 -18.82
CA SER A 485 -9.37 -9.19 -17.78
C SER A 485 -9.35 -8.21 -16.60
N ILE A 486 -9.16 -8.74 -15.39
CA ILE A 486 -9.02 -7.97 -14.16
C ILE A 486 -7.85 -8.53 -13.35
N ALA A 487 -7.06 -7.66 -12.73
CA ALA A 487 -6.02 -8.05 -11.77
C ALA A 487 -5.96 -7.06 -10.61
N PHE A 488 -5.93 -7.57 -9.37
CA PHE A 488 -5.54 -6.77 -8.21
C PHE A 488 -4.02 -6.61 -8.19
N SER A 489 -3.53 -5.46 -7.74
CA SER A 489 -2.14 -5.36 -7.31
C SER A 489 -1.93 -6.24 -6.06
N PRO A 490 -0.76 -6.86 -5.88
CA PRO A 490 -0.48 -7.68 -4.71
C PRO A 490 -0.76 -6.95 -3.39
N ASP A 491 -0.39 -5.68 -3.28
CA ASP A 491 -0.68 -4.86 -2.09
C ASP A 491 -2.18 -4.58 -1.86
N GLY A 492 -3.05 -4.93 -2.81
CA GLY A 492 -4.50 -4.77 -2.76
C GLY A 492 -4.99 -3.32 -2.93
N ARG A 493 -4.09 -2.37 -3.21
CA ARG A 493 -4.41 -0.94 -3.33
C ARG A 493 -4.98 -0.56 -4.68
N LEU A 494 -4.61 -1.29 -5.72
CA LEU A 494 -5.04 -1.04 -7.10
C LEU A 494 -5.79 -2.25 -7.67
N LEU A 495 -6.71 -1.95 -8.56
CA LEU A 495 -7.31 -2.90 -9.47
C LEU A 495 -7.06 -2.42 -10.89
N ALA A 496 -6.55 -3.28 -11.75
CA ALA A 496 -6.49 -3.01 -13.19
C ALA A 496 -7.61 -3.78 -13.88
N SER A 497 -8.37 -3.12 -14.75
CA SER A 497 -9.33 -3.76 -15.64
C SER A 497 -9.01 -3.45 -17.10
N ALA A 498 -9.12 -4.46 -17.95
CA ALA A 498 -8.90 -4.39 -19.38
C ALA A 498 -10.21 -4.66 -20.11
N SER A 499 -10.38 -4.01 -21.26
CA SER A 499 -11.61 -4.12 -22.03
C SER A 499 -11.37 -4.23 -23.53
N GLU A 500 -12.38 -4.78 -24.19
CA GLU A 500 -12.53 -4.81 -25.65
C GLU A 500 -12.59 -3.39 -26.27
N ASP A 501 -12.88 -2.36 -25.46
CA ASP A 501 -12.83 -0.94 -25.87
C ASP A 501 -11.41 -0.38 -26.08
N LYS A 502 -10.38 -1.23 -25.95
CA LYS A 502 -8.96 -0.88 -26.08
C LYS A 502 -8.47 0.05 -24.98
N THR A 503 -9.04 -0.03 -23.78
CA THR A 503 -8.55 0.70 -22.61
C THR A 503 -8.20 -0.25 -21.47
N VAL A 504 -7.17 0.15 -20.71
CA VAL A 504 -6.92 -0.35 -19.37
C VAL A 504 -7.33 0.74 -18.39
N ILE A 505 -8.11 0.40 -17.37
CA ILE A 505 -8.45 1.33 -16.30
C ILE A 505 -7.79 0.84 -15.02
N ILE A 506 -7.05 1.73 -14.36
CA ILE A 506 -6.53 1.53 -13.02
C ILE A 506 -7.46 2.20 -12.03
N TRP A 507 -7.97 1.42 -11.09
CA TRP A 507 -8.86 1.84 -10.02
C TRP A 507 -8.08 1.85 -8.71
N GLY A 508 -8.07 3.00 -8.03
CA GLY A 508 -7.60 3.12 -6.65
C GLY A 508 -8.66 2.58 -5.70
N ILE A 509 -8.41 1.41 -5.13
CA ILE A 509 -9.29 0.79 -4.14
C ILE A 509 -9.21 1.62 -2.85
N GLY A 510 -10.36 2.08 -2.36
CA GLY A 510 -10.47 2.95 -1.17
C GLY A 510 -10.30 4.45 -1.44
N THR A 511 -9.55 4.87 -2.46
CA THR A 511 -9.43 6.29 -2.85
C THR A 511 -10.48 6.74 -3.87
N GLY A 512 -11.06 5.80 -4.62
CA GLY A 512 -11.98 6.10 -5.72
C GLY A 512 -11.30 6.71 -6.96
N SER A 513 -9.97 6.82 -6.96
CA SER A 513 -9.20 7.34 -8.08
C SER A 513 -9.35 6.43 -9.31
N ARG A 514 -9.43 7.03 -10.49
CA ARG A 514 -9.55 6.31 -11.76
C ARG A 514 -8.59 6.89 -12.78
N LEU A 515 -7.77 6.04 -13.39
CA LEU A 515 -6.89 6.41 -14.50
C LEU A 515 -7.16 5.51 -15.70
N ILE A 516 -7.45 6.12 -16.85
CA ILE A 516 -7.74 5.43 -18.11
C ILE A 516 -6.50 5.49 -18.99
N ILE A 517 -6.06 4.34 -19.48
CA ILE A 517 -4.88 4.17 -20.33
C ILE A 517 -5.32 3.60 -21.68
N PRO A 518 -5.36 4.42 -22.74
CA PRO A 518 -5.68 3.95 -24.09
C PRO A 518 -4.62 2.99 -24.63
N GLN A 519 -5.05 1.96 -25.35
CA GLN A 519 -4.22 0.94 -25.97
C GLN A 519 -4.45 0.89 -27.49
N LYS A 520 -3.48 0.30 -28.21
CA LYS A 520 -3.53 0.20 -29.68
C LYS A 520 -4.56 -0.83 -30.16
N SER A 521 -4.79 -1.89 -29.40
CA SER A 521 -5.74 -2.95 -29.71
C SER A 521 -6.43 -3.47 -28.44
N SER A 522 -7.38 -4.39 -28.60
CA SER A 522 -8.10 -4.98 -27.47
C SER A 522 -7.13 -5.71 -26.55
N ILE A 523 -7.31 -5.55 -25.24
CA ILE A 523 -6.47 -6.23 -24.25
C ILE A 523 -7.13 -7.56 -23.90
N HIS A 524 -6.34 -8.64 -23.82
CA HIS A 524 -6.82 -9.96 -23.43
C HIS A 524 -6.43 -10.36 -22.01
N SER A 525 -5.32 -9.84 -21.49
CA SER A 525 -4.81 -10.24 -20.19
C SER A 525 -4.04 -9.11 -19.52
N LEU A 526 -4.21 -9.00 -18.20
CA LEU A 526 -3.49 -8.08 -17.32
C LEU A 526 -2.90 -8.84 -16.15
N VAL A 527 -1.67 -8.48 -15.75
CA VAL A 527 -1.09 -8.98 -14.51
C VAL A 527 -0.17 -7.95 -13.87
N PHE A 528 -0.26 -7.81 -12.55
CA PHE A 528 0.71 -7.06 -11.77
C PHE A 528 1.91 -7.93 -11.42
N SER A 529 3.10 -7.33 -11.38
CA SER A 529 4.26 -7.96 -10.73
C SER A 529 4.05 -8.05 -9.22
N GLN A 530 4.63 -9.08 -8.58
CA GLN A 530 4.48 -9.31 -7.14
C GLN A 530 4.99 -8.16 -6.26
N ASP A 531 5.96 -7.40 -6.75
CA ASP A 531 6.50 -6.20 -6.09
C ASP A 531 5.64 -4.93 -6.30
N CYS A 532 4.51 -5.05 -7.00
CA CYS A 532 3.59 -3.96 -7.36
C CYS A 532 4.20 -2.86 -8.24
N GLN A 533 5.41 -3.06 -8.79
CA GLN A 533 6.12 -2.05 -9.58
C GLN A 533 5.65 -2.03 -11.04
N LEU A 534 5.24 -3.19 -11.57
CA LEU A 534 4.95 -3.37 -12.98
C LEU A 534 3.52 -3.87 -13.19
N LEU A 535 2.92 -3.40 -14.28
CA LEU A 535 1.71 -3.96 -14.85
C LEU A 535 2.04 -4.42 -16.26
N VAL A 536 1.66 -5.64 -16.60
CA VAL A 536 1.82 -6.18 -17.95
C VAL A 536 0.45 -6.32 -18.58
N SER A 537 0.30 -5.74 -19.76
CA SER A 537 -0.90 -5.85 -20.57
C SER A 537 -0.58 -6.58 -21.86
N VAL A 538 -1.44 -7.51 -22.26
CA VAL A 538 -1.29 -8.22 -23.53
C VAL A 538 -2.40 -7.87 -24.48
N LEU A 539 -2.01 -7.45 -25.69
CA LEU A 539 -2.88 -6.99 -26.73
C LEU A 539 -3.21 -8.12 -27.73
N SER A 540 -4.35 -7.98 -28.41
CA SER A 540 -4.90 -8.96 -29.36
C SER A 540 -4.03 -9.23 -30.60
N ASP A 541 -3.10 -8.34 -30.90
CA ASP A 541 -2.15 -8.37 -32.01
C ASP A 541 -0.78 -8.96 -31.63
N THR A 542 -0.70 -9.76 -30.55
CA THR A 542 0.51 -10.47 -30.05
C THR A 542 1.58 -9.59 -29.38
N ASP A 543 1.26 -8.31 -29.18
CA ASP A 543 2.11 -7.35 -28.47
C ASP A 543 1.90 -7.44 -26.95
N VAL A 544 3.03 -7.44 -26.23
CA VAL A 544 3.09 -7.38 -24.77
C VAL A 544 3.62 -6.02 -24.39
N VAL A 545 2.92 -5.31 -23.51
CA VAL A 545 3.31 -3.99 -23.04
C VAL A 545 3.55 -4.02 -21.54
N LEU A 546 4.73 -3.54 -21.14
CA LEU A 546 5.15 -3.39 -19.75
C LEU A 546 4.99 -1.94 -19.32
N TRP A 547 4.31 -1.74 -18.19
CA TRP A 547 4.02 -0.45 -17.58
C TRP A 547 4.69 -0.36 -16.23
N ASP A 548 5.25 0.81 -15.93
CA ASP A 548 5.60 1.17 -14.56
C ASP A 548 4.35 1.69 -13.83
N VAL A 549 3.99 1.03 -12.73
CA VAL A 549 2.81 1.34 -11.92
C VAL A 549 2.99 2.62 -11.10
N SER A 550 4.23 3.00 -10.79
CA SER A 550 4.53 4.22 -10.01
C SER A 550 4.41 5.50 -10.83
N THR A 551 4.61 5.41 -12.14
CA THR A 551 4.50 6.55 -13.07
C THR A 551 3.26 6.50 -13.96
N VAL A 552 2.60 5.33 -14.08
CA VAL A 552 1.38 4.98 -14.84
C VAL A 552 1.29 5.48 -16.30
N THR A 553 2.29 6.20 -16.81
CA THR A 553 2.30 6.78 -18.15
C THR A 553 3.46 6.31 -19.01
N ASN A 554 4.44 5.60 -18.44
CA ASN A 554 5.64 5.19 -19.17
C ASN A 554 5.55 3.71 -19.56
N GLN A 555 5.33 3.50 -20.87
CA GLN A 555 5.61 2.22 -21.51
C GLN A 555 7.10 1.94 -21.40
N LEU A 556 7.48 0.93 -20.62
CA LEU A 556 8.87 0.55 -20.38
C LEU A 556 9.44 -0.27 -21.54
N ALA A 557 8.63 -1.16 -22.10
CA ALA A 557 9.00 -1.99 -23.25
C ALA A 557 7.76 -2.54 -23.98
N SER A 558 7.91 -2.84 -25.27
CA SER A 558 6.96 -3.62 -26.07
C SER A 558 7.68 -4.75 -26.79
N GLY A 559 7.14 -5.96 -26.72
CA GLY A 559 7.67 -7.13 -27.42
C GLY A 559 6.58 -7.85 -28.21
N SER A 560 6.89 -8.20 -29.46
CA SER A 560 6.05 -9.06 -30.31
C SER A 560 6.45 -10.52 -30.12
N SER A 561 5.48 -11.40 -29.96
CA SER A 561 5.70 -12.83 -29.71
C SER A 561 5.17 -13.67 -30.86
N HIS A 562 5.83 -13.67 -32.01
CA HIS A 562 5.26 -14.39 -33.16
C HIS A 562 5.24 -15.92 -33.05
N GLU A 563 6.09 -16.57 -32.23
CA GLU A 563 6.06 -18.03 -32.03
C GLU A 563 6.58 -18.43 -30.63
N GLY A 564 5.81 -19.24 -29.88
CA GLY A 564 6.23 -19.95 -28.66
C GLY A 564 6.00 -19.25 -27.30
N LEU A 565 6.13 -20.03 -26.21
CA LEU A 565 6.19 -19.51 -24.83
C LEU A 565 7.54 -18.84 -24.59
N ARG A 566 7.56 -17.58 -24.15
CA ARG A 566 8.80 -16.84 -23.83
C ARG A 566 8.80 -16.39 -22.38
N LEU A 567 9.94 -16.51 -21.70
CA LEU A 567 10.15 -15.92 -20.39
C LEU A 567 10.99 -14.66 -20.54
N TRP A 568 10.52 -13.59 -19.90
CA TRP A 568 11.13 -12.28 -19.85
C TRP A 568 11.68 -12.06 -18.44
N ASN A 569 12.93 -11.61 -18.38
CA ASN A 569 13.52 -11.11 -17.15
C ASN A 569 13.39 -9.57 -17.14
N PRO A 570 12.52 -8.98 -16.31
CA PRO A 570 12.34 -7.53 -16.26
C PRO A 570 13.59 -6.76 -15.81
N ALA A 571 14.56 -7.42 -15.16
CA ALA A 571 15.82 -6.78 -14.77
C ALA A 571 16.84 -6.64 -15.92
N ALA A 572 16.69 -7.44 -16.99
CA ALA A 572 17.56 -7.42 -18.14
C ALA A 572 16.87 -6.67 -19.28
N LEU A 573 16.75 -5.34 -19.14
CA LEU A 573 15.99 -4.50 -20.07
C LEU A 573 16.49 -4.48 -21.53
N PHE A 574 17.61 -5.16 -21.87
CA PHE A 574 18.08 -5.22 -23.25
C PHE A 574 18.72 -6.53 -23.74
N GLU A 575 18.92 -7.58 -22.93
CA GLU A 575 19.60 -8.79 -23.42
C GLU A 575 19.17 -10.07 -22.71
N THR A 576 18.97 -11.13 -23.51
CA THR A 576 18.61 -12.53 -23.19
C THR A 576 17.13 -12.85 -22.90
N SER A 577 16.34 -13.01 -23.96
CA SER A 577 15.13 -13.84 -23.92
C SER A 577 15.54 -15.32 -23.88
N HIS A 578 15.35 -16.00 -22.75
CA HIS A 578 15.46 -17.46 -22.72
C HIS A 578 14.14 -18.07 -23.16
N LEU A 579 14.14 -18.67 -24.35
CA LEU A 579 13.09 -19.60 -24.77
C LEU A 579 13.19 -20.82 -23.85
N ILE A 580 12.29 -20.93 -22.87
CA ILE A 580 12.06 -22.21 -22.22
C ILE A 580 11.16 -23.00 -23.15
N ASP A 581 11.80 -23.82 -23.98
CA ASP A 581 11.12 -24.86 -24.73
C ASP A 581 10.43 -25.81 -23.75
N LEU A 582 9.09 -25.84 -23.76
CA LEU A 582 8.30 -26.79 -22.97
C LEU A 582 8.44 -28.23 -23.50
N GLY A 583 9.32 -28.48 -24.46
CA GLY A 583 9.63 -29.76 -25.07
C GLY A 583 9.00 -29.85 -26.46
N ASN A 584 9.78 -30.23 -27.46
CA ASN A 584 9.31 -30.55 -28.81
C ASN A 584 8.25 -31.67 -28.78
N GLY A 585 6.98 -31.29 -28.70
CA GLY A 585 5.84 -32.22 -28.76
C GLY A 585 4.48 -31.58 -28.96
N TYR A 586 4.38 -30.25 -29.15
CA TYR A 586 3.10 -29.56 -29.15
C TYR A 586 2.53 -29.41 -30.57
N SER A 587 1.48 -30.17 -30.87
CA SER A 587 0.54 -29.86 -31.94
C SER A 587 -0.64 -28.97 -31.47
N ASP A 588 -0.61 -28.47 -30.22
CA ASP A 588 -1.76 -27.82 -29.58
C ASP A 588 -1.36 -26.65 -28.66
N PRO A 589 -1.96 -25.45 -28.81
CA PRO A 589 -1.65 -24.27 -28.01
C PRO A 589 -2.06 -24.39 -26.53
N ALA A 590 -1.22 -23.83 -25.66
CA ALA A 590 -1.57 -23.60 -24.26
C ALA A 590 -2.63 -22.49 -24.13
N THR A 591 -3.61 -22.72 -23.28
CA THR A 591 -4.77 -21.84 -23.02
C THR A 591 -4.88 -21.39 -21.58
N SER A 592 -3.89 -21.69 -20.74
CA SER A 592 -3.82 -21.14 -19.38
C SER A 592 -2.45 -21.46 -18.81
N LEU A 593 -1.87 -20.54 -18.03
CA LEU A 593 -0.62 -20.75 -17.30
C LEU A 593 -0.76 -20.35 -15.84
N ALA A 594 -0.02 -21.01 -14.95
CA ALA A 594 0.12 -20.62 -13.55
C ALA A 594 1.51 -20.98 -13.02
N PHE A 595 2.10 -20.14 -12.18
CA PHE A 595 3.30 -20.50 -11.42
C PHE A 595 2.91 -20.95 -10.02
N SER A 596 3.70 -21.86 -9.46
CA SER A 596 3.65 -22.10 -8.02
C SER A 596 4.07 -20.84 -7.25
N PRO A 597 3.56 -20.64 -6.02
CA PRO A 597 3.89 -19.48 -5.20
C PRO A 597 5.40 -19.27 -4.97
N ASP A 598 6.17 -20.36 -4.94
CA ASP A 598 7.64 -20.33 -4.80
C ASP A 598 8.39 -20.08 -6.11
N GLY A 599 7.68 -19.95 -7.23
CA GLY A 599 8.24 -19.72 -8.56
C GLY A 599 8.96 -20.92 -9.18
N ARG A 600 8.93 -22.09 -8.54
CA ARG A 600 9.68 -23.28 -8.96
C ARG A 600 8.97 -24.07 -10.06
N MET A 601 7.64 -24.08 -10.07
CA MET A 601 6.84 -24.87 -10.99
C MET A 601 6.01 -23.98 -11.91
N LEU A 602 5.86 -24.42 -13.16
CA LEU A 602 4.95 -23.84 -14.16
C LEU A 602 3.92 -24.90 -14.56
N ALA A 603 2.64 -24.56 -14.42
CA ALA A 603 1.53 -25.32 -14.98
C ALA A 603 1.06 -24.71 -16.30
N ALA A 604 0.75 -25.54 -17.29
CA ALA A 604 0.22 -25.15 -18.58
C ALA A 604 -0.94 -26.06 -19.01
N GLY A 605 -2.10 -25.46 -19.28
CA GLY A 605 -3.30 -26.16 -19.76
C GLY A 605 -3.48 -25.96 -21.26
N THR A 606 -4.06 -26.93 -21.97
CA THR A 606 -4.16 -26.92 -23.45
C THR A 606 -5.59 -26.91 -23.98
N ARG A 607 -5.76 -26.49 -25.25
CA ARG A 607 -7.08 -26.29 -25.88
C ARG A 607 -7.68 -27.56 -26.50
N TYR A 608 -6.92 -28.32 -27.26
CA TYR A 608 -7.44 -29.38 -28.13
C TYR A 608 -7.19 -30.79 -27.58
N ASN A 609 -6.13 -30.98 -26.80
CA ASN A 609 -5.76 -32.24 -26.18
C ASN A 609 -6.16 -32.30 -24.69
N TRP A 610 -6.59 -31.16 -24.12
CA TRP A 610 -7.26 -31.05 -22.81
C TRP A 610 -6.41 -31.53 -21.62
N LYS A 611 -5.09 -31.35 -21.73
CA LYS A 611 -4.09 -31.81 -20.75
C LYS A 611 -3.54 -30.64 -19.96
N ILE A 612 -2.99 -30.99 -18.80
CA ILE A 612 -2.21 -30.08 -17.97
C ILE A 612 -0.77 -30.60 -17.91
N TRP A 613 0.17 -29.71 -18.17
CA TRP A 613 1.60 -29.95 -18.13
C TRP A 613 2.20 -29.21 -16.94
N LEU A 614 3.08 -29.88 -16.21
CA LEU A 614 3.80 -29.32 -15.08
C LEU A 614 5.30 -29.38 -15.38
N LYS A 615 5.95 -28.23 -15.39
CA LYS A 615 7.40 -28.11 -15.57
C LYS A 615 8.05 -27.60 -14.29
N ASP A 616 9.01 -28.35 -13.77
CA ASP A 616 9.92 -27.85 -12.73
C ASP A 616 11.00 -27.01 -13.43
N LEU A 617 11.08 -25.73 -13.07
CA LEU A 617 11.94 -24.75 -13.73
C LEU A 617 13.40 -24.79 -13.24
N VAL A 618 13.67 -25.49 -12.14
CA VAL A 618 15.02 -25.67 -11.59
C VAL A 618 15.69 -26.87 -12.23
N THR A 619 14.96 -27.98 -12.33
CA THR A 619 15.46 -29.25 -12.88
C THR A 619 15.19 -29.39 -14.37
N GLY A 620 14.26 -28.60 -14.93
CA GLY A 620 13.81 -28.72 -16.32
C GLY A 620 12.83 -29.88 -16.56
N ASN A 621 12.53 -30.69 -15.54
CA ASN A 621 11.69 -31.86 -15.66
C ASN A 621 10.25 -31.50 -16.04
N LEU A 622 9.73 -32.19 -17.05
CA LEU A 622 8.37 -32.05 -17.54
C LEU A 622 7.56 -33.29 -17.18
N ARG A 623 6.39 -33.09 -16.59
CA ARG A 623 5.43 -34.17 -16.31
C ARG A 623 4.02 -33.77 -16.72
N LYS A 624 3.26 -34.76 -17.18
CA LYS A 624 1.85 -34.63 -17.56
C LYS A 624 0.97 -35.15 -16.42
N THR A 625 -0.21 -34.58 -16.21
CA THR A 625 -1.20 -35.11 -15.26
C THR A 625 -1.76 -36.48 -15.70
N SER A 626 -2.18 -37.29 -14.72
CA SER A 626 -2.55 -38.71 -14.91
C SER A 626 -3.98 -38.95 -15.40
N GLU A 627 -4.91 -38.03 -15.15
CA GLU A 627 -6.28 -38.02 -15.69
C GLU A 627 -6.51 -36.82 -16.62
N ASP A 628 -7.46 -36.94 -17.55
CA ASP A 628 -7.72 -35.94 -18.59
C ASP A 628 -9.05 -35.19 -18.33
N HIS A 629 -9.07 -33.89 -18.64
CA HIS A 629 -10.33 -33.17 -18.84
C HIS A 629 -10.95 -33.58 -20.18
N SER A 630 -12.26 -33.43 -20.30
CA SER A 630 -13.01 -33.72 -21.54
C SER A 630 -13.32 -32.47 -22.36
N GLY A 631 -12.58 -31.39 -22.09
CA GLY A 631 -12.71 -30.09 -22.74
C GLY A 631 -11.50 -29.21 -22.44
N GLY A 632 -11.32 -28.16 -23.26
CA GLY A 632 -10.17 -27.26 -23.16
C GLY A 632 -10.03 -26.60 -21.79
N ILE A 633 -8.80 -26.54 -21.27
CA ILE A 633 -8.49 -25.90 -20.00
C ILE A 633 -8.53 -24.39 -20.18
N LYS A 634 -9.29 -23.69 -19.35
CA LYS A 634 -9.49 -22.24 -19.46
C LYS A 634 -8.83 -21.45 -18.33
N ALA A 635 -8.74 -22.08 -17.15
CA ALA A 635 -8.18 -21.45 -15.96
C ALA A 635 -7.32 -22.46 -15.20
N LEU A 636 -6.20 -21.98 -14.66
CA LEU A 636 -5.30 -22.72 -13.78
C LEU A 636 -4.87 -21.82 -12.63
N VAL A 637 -4.84 -22.35 -11.40
CA VAL A 637 -4.35 -21.63 -10.23
C VAL A 637 -3.76 -22.59 -9.21
N PHE A 638 -2.58 -22.26 -8.66
CA PHE A 638 -1.98 -23.00 -7.55
C PHE A 638 -2.57 -22.55 -6.21
N SER A 639 -2.67 -23.46 -5.25
CA SER A 639 -2.99 -23.11 -3.87
C SER A 639 -1.87 -22.24 -3.27
N PRO A 640 -2.17 -21.41 -2.26
CA PRO A 640 -1.16 -20.53 -1.63
C PRO A 640 0.05 -21.25 -1.03
N ASP A 641 -0.11 -22.52 -0.61
CA ASP A 641 0.96 -23.38 -0.12
C ASP A 641 1.74 -24.10 -1.25
N GLY A 642 1.27 -24.02 -2.49
CA GLY A 642 1.86 -24.65 -3.67
C GLY A 642 1.67 -26.17 -3.75
N GLU A 643 0.89 -26.78 -2.85
CA GLU A 643 0.70 -28.23 -2.80
C GLU A 643 -0.39 -28.72 -3.76
N LEU A 644 -1.36 -27.88 -4.09
CA LEU A 644 -2.47 -28.18 -4.97
C LEU A 644 -2.48 -27.29 -6.21
N LEU A 645 -3.05 -27.81 -7.29
CA LEU A 645 -3.42 -27.07 -8.48
C LEU A 645 -4.92 -27.23 -8.71
N VAL A 646 -5.57 -26.17 -9.18
CA VAL A 646 -6.99 -26.21 -9.57
C VAL A 646 -7.09 -25.83 -11.03
N SER A 647 -7.89 -26.60 -11.77
CA SER A 647 -8.16 -26.37 -13.19
C SER A 647 -9.64 -26.23 -13.46
N GLY A 648 -9.99 -25.28 -14.32
CA GLY A 648 -11.33 -25.06 -14.83
C GLY A 648 -11.37 -25.33 -16.32
N SER A 649 -12.40 -26.04 -16.78
CA SER A 649 -12.50 -26.49 -18.16
C SER A 649 -13.86 -26.18 -18.80
N LYS A 650 -13.86 -26.19 -20.14
CA LYS A 650 -15.06 -26.19 -21.00
C LYS A 650 -15.95 -27.43 -20.80
N ASP A 651 -15.45 -28.48 -20.14
CA ASP A 651 -16.26 -29.66 -19.80
C ASP A 651 -17.21 -29.45 -18.60
N MET A 652 -17.35 -28.21 -18.13
CA MET A 652 -18.17 -27.82 -16.97
C MET A 652 -17.66 -28.42 -15.65
N THR A 653 -16.37 -28.76 -15.57
CA THR A 653 -15.75 -29.27 -14.34
C THR A 653 -14.62 -28.39 -13.82
N VAL A 654 -14.48 -28.40 -12.49
CA VAL A 654 -13.31 -27.92 -11.77
C VAL A 654 -12.62 -29.12 -11.14
N LYS A 655 -11.33 -29.33 -11.44
CA LYS A 655 -10.53 -30.42 -10.86
C LYS A 655 -9.46 -29.87 -9.95
N ILE A 656 -9.29 -30.50 -8.79
CA ILE A 656 -8.20 -30.24 -7.84
C ILE A 656 -7.18 -31.36 -7.97
N TRP A 657 -5.91 -31.00 -8.15
CA TRP A 657 -4.80 -31.90 -8.37
C TRP A 657 -3.81 -31.77 -7.23
N ASP A 658 -3.31 -32.90 -6.73
CA ASP A 658 -2.17 -32.91 -5.82
C ASP A 658 -0.89 -32.81 -6.64
N ILE A 659 -0.09 -31.77 -6.38
CA ILE A 659 1.11 -31.50 -7.17
C ILE A 659 2.17 -32.58 -6.98
N ARG A 660 2.27 -33.19 -5.79
CA ARG A 660 3.33 -34.18 -5.55
C ARG A 660 3.09 -35.45 -6.36
N SER A 661 1.88 -35.98 -6.28
CA SER A 661 1.46 -37.24 -6.89
C SER A 661 1.00 -37.09 -8.34
N GLY A 662 0.51 -35.92 -8.73
CA GLY A 662 -0.02 -35.63 -10.08
C GLY A 662 -1.43 -36.16 -10.34
N TYR A 663 -2.10 -36.69 -9.31
CA TYR A 663 -3.46 -37.23 -9.39
C TYR A 663 -4.53 -36.21 -9.00
N VAL A 664 -5.74 -36.42 -9.53
CA VAL A 664 -6.92 -35.67 -9.12
C VAL A 664 -7.30 -36.06 -7.70
N VAL A 665 -7.36 -35.07 -6.82
CA VAL A 665 -7.86 -35.20 -5.45
C VAL A 665 -9.39 -35.11 -5.45
N ARG A 666 -9.96 -34.23 -6.27
CA ARG A 666 -11.42 -34.02 -6.34
C ARG A 666 -11.85 -33.43 -7.68
N THR A 667 -13.05 -33.80 -8.13
CA THR A 667 -13.73 -33.20 -9.30
C THR A 667 -15.06 -32.62 -8.85
N PHE A 668 -15.32 -31.38 -9.22
CA PHE A 668 -16.60 -30.69 -9.04
C PHE A 668 -17.22 -30.43 -10.41
N ARG A 669 -18.54 -30.54 -10.49
CA ARG A 669 -19.29 -30.16 -11.70
C ARG A 669 -20.02 -28.87 -11.40
N VAL A 670 -19.80 -27.86 -12.23
CA VAL A 670 -20.46 -26.56 -12.10
C VAL A 670 -21.71 -26.50 -12.97
N HIS A 671 -22.63 -25.60 -12.64
CA HIS A 671 -23.89 -25.40 -13.37
C HIS A 671 -23.81 -24.37 -14.50
N PHE A 672 -22.59 -24.09 -15.01
CA PHE A 672 -22.31 -23.18 -16.12
C PHE A 672 -21.82 -23.97 -17.34
N GLU A 673 -21.95 -23.42 -18.55
CA GLU A 673 -21.49 -24.09 -19.78
C GLU A 673 -19.96 -24.11 -19.91
N GLU A 674 -19.26 -23.10 -19.39
CA GLU A 674 -17.80 -23.05 -19.35
C GLU A 674 -17.33 -22.38 -18.07
N VAL A 675 -16.24 -22.89 -17.47
CA VAL A 675 -15.49 -22.20 -16.41
C VAL A 675 -14.44 -21.31 -17.06
N CYS A 676 -14.50 -20.00 -16.83
CA CYS A 676 -13.60 -19.03 -17.47
C CYS A 676 -12.49 -18.52 -16.57
N SER A 677 -12.70 -18.52 -15.26
CA SER A 677 -11.76 -17.95 -14.31
C SER A 677 -11.89 -18.60 -12.94
N LEU A 678 -10.78 -18.69 -12.23
CA LEU A 678 -10.62 -19.34 -10.92
C LEU A 678 -9.76 -18.47 -10.02
N ALA A 679 -10.05 -18.46 -8.72
CA ALA A 679 -9.20 -17.82 -7.71
C ALA A 679 -9.26 -18.59 -6.37
N PHE A 680 -8.16 -18.57 -5.61
CA PHE A 680 -8.09 -19.15 -4.26
C PHE A 680 -8.31 -18.08 -3.19
N VAL A 681 -9.18 -18.36 -2.23
CA VAL A 681 -9.30 -17.58 -1.00
C VAL A 681 -8.29 -18.08 0.02
N SER A 682 -7.75 -17.17 0.85
CA SER A 682 -6.75 -17.51 1.88
C SER A 682 -7.21 -18.54 2.92
N SER A 683 -8.52 -18.82 3.01
CA SER A 683 -9.17 -19.86 3.82
C SER A 683 -9.06 -21.28 3.21
N GLY A 684 -8.62 -21.41 1.96
CA GLY A 684 -8.60 -22.69 1.22
C GLY A 684 -9.83 -22.93 0.32
N GLU A 685 -10.77 -21.98 0.29
CA GLU A 685 -11.97 -21.99 -0.59
C GLU A 685 -11.61 -21.53 -2.02
N ILE A 686 -12.44 -21.89 -3.01
CA ILE A 686 -12.20 -21.61 -4.43
C ILE A 686 -13.37 -20.80 -5.00
N VAL A 687 -13.04 -19.66 -5.62
CA VAL A 687 -14.00 -18.85 -6.39
C VAL A 687 -13.98 -19.31 -7.84
N VAL A 688 -15.17 -19.46 -8.44
CA VAL A 688 -15.35 -19.89 -9.82
C VAL A 688 -16.26 -18.92 -10.56
N ALA A 689 -15.86 -18.52 -11.78
CA ALA A 689 -16.71 -17.74 -12.70
C ALA A 689 -16.84 -18.42 -14.06
N GLY A 690 -18.01 -18.24 -14.71
CA GLY A 690 -18.35 -18.90 -15.98
C GLY A 690 -19.12 -18.05 -16.98
N PHE A 691 -19.01 -18.41 -18.27
CA PHE A 691 -19.41 -17.59 -19.42
C PHE A 691 -20.92 -17.51 -19.68
N SER A 692 -21.70 -18.55 -19.37
CA SER A 692 -23.11 -18.62 -19.81
C SER A 692 -24.12 -18.08 -18.79
N LYS A 693 -23.65 -17.64 -17.62
CA LYS A 693 -24.48 -16.97 -16.61
C LYS A 693 -23.83 -15.68 -16.15
N ASN A 694 -24.67 -14.76 -15.69
CA ASN A 694 -24.31 -13.46 -15.14
C ASN A 694 -24.00 -13.51 -13.63
N THR A 695 -23.52 -14.66 -13.14
CA THR A 695 -23.35 -14.98 -11.72
C THR A 695 -21.95 -15.49 -11.43
N VAL A 696 -21.38 -15.12 -10.29
CA VAL A 696 -20.13 -15.70 -9.76
C VAL A 696 -20.47 -16.68 -8.64
N GLN A 697 -19.82 -17.85 -8.59
CA GLN A 697 -20.05 -18.86 -7.56
C GLN A 697 -18.82 -18.98 -6.64
N LEU A 698 -19.05 -18.88 -5.33
CA LEU A 698 -18.04 -19.19 -4.30
C LEU A 698 -18.32 -20.58 -3.72
N SER A 699 -17.30 -21.45 -3.62
CA SER A 699 -17.44 -22.81 -3.05
C SER A 699 -16.26 -23.25 -2.18
#